data_AF-A0A2A4XY63-F1
#
_entry.id   AF-A0A2A4XY63-F1
#
_cell.length_a   1.000
_cell.length_b   1.000
_cell.length_c   1.000
_cell.angle_alpha   90.00
_cell.angle_beta   90.00
_cell.angle_gamma   90.00
#
_symmetry.space_group_name_H-M   'P 1'
#
loop_
_entity.id
_entity.type
_entity.pdbx_description
1 polymer ?
#
loop_
_entity_poly.entity_id
_entity_poly.type
_entity_poly.pdbx_seq_one_letter_code
_entity_poly.pdbx_strand_id
1 'polypeptide(L)'
;MRITKSKTAARDFDQRLENTTPDKYDISDENHNITAILGPTNTGKTHLAISTMLSHNTGMIGLPLRLLAREVYDRVIKLKDISQVALITGEEKIIPKNPNYFICTVEAMPRDLRVDFMAVDEIQLAADPHRGYIFTNRLLNYRGNKQTMFLGAETMRDIIGRLLPDVNFVTRPRFSNLSYAGQKKLSRLPHKTAIVAFSADRVYEIAELIRRQKGGAAVVLGSLSPRTRNAQIALYQKGEVDYIVATDAIGMGLNLDIDHVAFAATRKFDGKRTRHLNNPEMAQIAGRAGRFKNDGTFGITSLVKHMDEDSIHAIEEHEFEPITHLHWRSNQLDFSTIHNLIISLNRPSEINGLVRTDTAIDQATLEYLIKDEDVIHYARGGAANKILWEVASIPDFRKLVLAEHATLVSHIYRNLMQNGHIDTDWFAKQVSYSDNVDGDIDALSNRIAHIRTWTFIANRPNWVLEVGHWRNVTRNIENRLSDALHERLTQRFVDKRTSLLMSRLREKEDIMTDISDTGEVKVEDQIVGSVIGLEFTLGETDDKAQEKALRSASLAQVSAEIERRIGLITTEQPSQLLIDDQGQICWGEHAIARIEAGDAILSPYSRIITNEYISSADEQRLGEFVKTWLKSEIDTHLSSLIKLNDPENVTGLARGVAFQLVENFGILVRDEVNNDIKALDQEARKQLRRFGVRFGAYHIFIPQLLKPAPTKLLMLLAALQTAKQQNKQLALAPHPGQGLTSVALDANMPNNYYQTAGFRKCVTRAVRIDMLERLADLIREVLYWKPKAAAKPVELAKPVEIAEPEGKAEGKAEAKSEPEADAKTEPTQDEPTKDVVKSVLEPVGQARPLGAHISGGFMVTPNMMSLVGCSGEEFSNILATIGYHMSKIEIEQAPADAAAKQAADETTDNAVVQAQTDDDEKGNDKETAKDIPTHEEVWFPARKRNQSGQRRNNRNQNRNATDDQNSKGNRNAQGNKSAQGNRNAQTNKNERDNRSGKKPFNKNANRHKSKPQNPHKNNKPKPTIAPENSPFAALLALKGKV
;
A
#
# COMPACT_ATOMS: atom_id res chain seq x y z
N MET A 1 -38.17 -30.45 72.04
CA MET A 1 -39.25 -31.21 71.34
C MET A 1 -38.75 -31.50 69.93
N ARG A 2 -38.25 -32.70 69.61
CA ARG A 2 -39.01 -33.91 69.19
C ARG A 2 -39.89 -33.72 67.93
N ILE A 3 -39.26 -33.97 66.77
CA ILE A 3 -39.75 -34.83 65.68
C ILE A 3 -41.27 -34.79 65.41
N THR A 4 -41.75 -33.77 64.70
CA THR A 4 -43.14 -33.72 64.19
C THR A 4 -43.28 -33.03 62.82
N LYS A 5 -42.46 -32.01 62.48
CA LYS A 5 -42.68 -31.19 61.28
C LYS A 5 -42.31 -31.81 59.92
N SER A 6 -41.42 -32.81 59.84
CA SER A 6 -40.97 -33.34 58.53
C SER A 6 -41.98 -34.26 57.82
N LYS A 7 -43.01 -34.77 58.51
CA LYS A 7 -44.04 -35.63 57.89
C LYS A 7 -45.10 -34.87 57.10
N THR A 8 -45.27 -33.56 57.32
CA THR A 8 -46.28 -32.75 56.63
C THR A 8 -45.82 -32.38 55.22
N ALA A 9 -44.56 -31.94 55.08
CA ALA A 9 -43.99 -31.54 53.78
C ALA A 9 -43.94 -32.68 52.76
N ALA A 10 -43.73 -33.93 53.20
CA ALA A 10 -43.80 -35.10 52.33
C ALA A 10 -45.24 -35.36 51.83
N ARG A 11 -46.23 -35.35 52.73
CA ARG A 11 -47.63 -35.67 52.38
C ARG A 11 -48.28 -34.67 51.43
N ASP A 12 -48.01 -33.38 51.60
CA ASP A 12 -48.47 -32.33 50.67
C ASP A 12 -47.79 -32.42 49.28
N PHE A 13 -46.69 -33.18 49.17
CA PHE A 13 -45.98 -33.46 47.92
C PHE A 13 -46.49 -34.75 47.26
N ASP A 14 -46.70 -35.81 48.05
CA ASP A 14 -47.23 -37.11 47.60
C ASP A 14 -48.61 -36.95 46.92
N GLN A 15 -49.55 -36.24 47.56
CA GLN A 15 -50.90 -35.99 47.00
C GLN A 15 -50.90 -35.17 45.69
N ARG A 16 -49.78 -34.56 45.30
CA ARG A 16 -49.65 -33.79 44.06
C ARG A 16 -49.04 -34.61 42.90
N LEU A 17 -48.59 -35.84 43.17
CA LEU A 17 -47.98 -36.74 42.17
C LEU A 17 -48.91 -37.88 41.71
N GLU A 18 -49.87 -38.29 42.55
CA GLU A 18 -50.77 -39.44 42.27
C GLU A 18 -51.65 -39.24 41.02
N ASN A 19 -51.93 -38.00 40.60
CA ASN A 19 -52.74 -37.69 39.41
C ASN A 19 -51.96 -37.68 38.07
N THR A 20 -50.77 -38.28 38.00
CA THR A 20 -49.97 -38.34 36.75
C THR A 20 -49.38 -39.71 36.43
N THR A 21 -50.24 -40.74 36.34
CA THR A 21 -49.95 -41.95 35.56
C THR A 21 -50.04 -41.63 34.07
N PRO A 22 -48.97 -41.75 33.27
CA PRO A 22 -49.08 -41.70 31.82
C PRO A 22 -49.68 -43.02 31.35
N ASP A 23 -50.92 -42.98 30.88
CA ASP A 23 -51.55 -44.15 30.25
C ASP A 23 -50.76 -44.66 29.05
N LYS A 24 -50.96 -45.93 28.73
CA LYS A 24 -50.29 -46.59 27.61
C LYS A 24 -50.53 -45.81 26.31
N TYR A 25 -49.45 -45.51 25.60
CA TYR A 25 -49.54 -45.32 24.16
C TYR A 25 -49.76 -46.68 23.52
N ASP A 26 -51.03 -47.09 23.38
CA ASP A 26 -51.37 -48.22 22.49
C ASP A 26 -51.10 -47.80 21.04
N ILE A 27 -50.37 -48.63 20.31
CA ILE A 27 -49.87 -48.35 18.96
C ILE A 27 -50.83 -48.93 17.89
N SER A 28 -51.94 -49.56 18.30
CA SER A 28 -52.71 -50.49 17.47
C SER A 28 -53.87 -49.91 16.64
N ASP A 29 -54.48 -48.77 17.03
CA ASP A 29 -55.84 -48.44 16.56
C ASP A 29 -56.07 -47.00 16.03
N GLU A 30 -55.04 -46.14 15.92
CA GLU A 30 -55.18 -44.85 15.23
C GLU A 30 -54.36 -44.78 13.93
N ASN A 31 -55.02 -44.35 12.85
CA ASN A 31 -54.54 -44.38 11.48
C ASN A 31 -53.55 -43.23 11.19
N HIS A 32 -52.42 -43.24 11.90
CA HIS A 32 -51.42 -42.18 11.88
C HIS A 32 -50.64 -42.16 10.56
N ASN A 33 -50.78 -41.10 9.76
CA ASN A 33 -50.01 -40.92 8.54
C ASN A 33 -48.53 -40.61 8.88
N ILE A 34 -47.68 -41.64 8.88
CA ILE A 34 -46.23 -41.51 9.04
C ILE A 34 -45.58 -41.38 7.66
N THR A 35 -44.79 -40.31 7.47
CA THR A 35 -43.98 -40.08 6.26
C THR A 35 -42.51 -39.99 6.62
N ALA A 36 -41.66 -40.77 5.96
CA ALA A 36 -40.20 -40.67 6.05
C ALA A 36 -39.65 -39.96 4.81
N ILE A 37 -39.22 -38.70 4.95
CA ILE A 37 -38.60 -37.95 3.86
C ILE A 37 -37.09 -38.09 3.95
N LEU A 38 -36.51 -38.80 2.97
CA LEU A 38 -35.10 -39.21 2.99
C LEU A 38 -34.31 -38.63 1.80
N GLY A 39 -32.99 -38.69 1.90
CA GLY A 39 -32.05 -38.20 0.88
C GLY A 39 -30.88 -37.38 1.46
N PRO A 40 -29.95 -36.90 0.62
CA PRO A 40 -28.74 -36.19 1.07
C PRO A 40 -28.98 -34.80 1.70
N THR A 41 -27.90 -34.09 2.04
CA THR A 41 -27.93 -32.66 2.41
C THR A 41 -28.26 -31.78 1.19
N ASN A 42 -28.64 -30.51 1.39
CA ASN A 42 -29.07 -29.57 0.32
C ASN A 42 -30.26 -30.11 -0.55
N THR A 43 -31.28 -30.67 0.11
CA THR A 43 -32.47 -31.32 -0.51
C THR A 43 -33.82 -30.66 -0.12
N GLY A 44 -33.80 -29.63 0.72
CA GLY A 44 -35.00 -28.88 1.12
C GLY A 44 -35.94 -29.58 2.12
N LYS A 45 -35.59 -30.75 2.66
CA LYS A 45 -36.44 -31.55 3.57
C LYS A 45 -37.03 -30.74 4.74
N THR A 46 -36.20 -30.02 5.49
CA THR A 46 -36.62 -29.20 6.64
C THR A 46 -37.54 -28.06 6.22
N HIS A 47 -37.34 -27.46 5.03
CA HIS A 47 -38.24 -26.43 4.51
C HIS A 47 -39.64 -27.01 4.21
N LEU A 48 -39.69 -28.19 3.57
CA LEU A 48 -40.96 -28.89 3.33
C LEU A 48 -41.68 -29.19 4.65
N ALA A 49 -40.98 -29.74 5.64
CA ALA A 49 -41.55 -30.03 6.96
C ALA A 49 -42.09 -28.77 7.67
N ILE A 50 -41.39 -27.62 7.56
CA ILE A 50 -41.88 -26.35 8.09
C ILE A 50 -43.16 -25.89 7.35
N SER A 51 -43.21 -25.96 6.02
CA SER A 51 -44.44 -25.62 5.28
C SER A 51 -45.62 -26.53 5.65
N THR A 52 -45.40 -27.84 5.82
CA THR A 52 -46.44 -28.78 6.25
C THR A 52 -46.85 -28.57 7.70
N MET A 53 -45.93 -28.19 8.59
CA MET A 53 -46.26 -27.80 9.97
C MET A 53 -47.18 -26.56 9.99
N LEU A 54 -46.89 -25.56 9.16
CA LEU A 54 -47.62 -24.28 9.15
C LEU A 54 -49.00 -24.35 8.46
N SER A 55 -49.29 -25.43 7.72
CA SER A 55 -50.63 -25.75 7.20
C SER A 55 -51.53 -26.50 8.20
N HIS A 56 -51.00 -26.86 9.38
CA HIS A 56 -51.77 -27.46 10.47
C HIS A 56 -52.07 -26.45 11.58
N ASN A 57 -53.12 -26.72 12.38
CA ASN A 57 -53.57 -25.83 13.45
C ASN A 57 -52.61 -25.78 14.65
N THR A 58 -51.94 -26.91 14.92
CA THR A 58 -50.88 -27.04 15.92
C THR A 58 -49.75 -27.90 15.36
N GLY A 59 -48.52 -27.67 15.81
CA GLY A 59 -47.39 -28.44 15.32
C GLY A 59 -46.15 -28.39 16.20
N MET A 60 -45.36 -29.47 16.17
CA MET A 60 -44.07 -29.56 16.85
C MET A 60 -42.99 -30.04 15.88
N ILE A 61 -41.81 -29.42 15.94
CA ILE A 61 -40.63 -29.88 15.21
C ILE A 61 -39.44 -30.04 16.16
N GLY A 62 -38.90 -31.26 16.23
CA GLY A 62 -37.67 -31.59 16.95
C GLY A 62 -36.45 -31.48 16.04
N LEU A 63 -35.54 -30.56 16.37
CA LEU A 63 -34.34 -30.27 15.59
C LEU A 63 -33.09 -30.72 16.34
N PRO A 64 -32.04 -31.21 15.65
CA PRO A 64 -30.92 -31.88 16.29
C PRO A 64 -29.93 -30.93 16.99
N LEU A 65 -30.09 -29.61 16.83
CA LEU A 65 -29.19 -28.58 17.37
C LEU A 65 -29.97 -27.32 17.78
N ARG A 66 -29.56 -26.68 18.88
CA ARG A 66 -30.09 -25.40 19.36
C ARG A 66 -30.05 -24.29 18.30
N LEU A 67 -29.03 -24.29 17.44
CA LEU A 67 -28.89 -23.32 16.34
C LEU A 67 -29.96 -23.49 15.26
N LEU A 68 -30.31 -24.73 14.89
CA LEU A 68 -31.44 -24.99 13.99
C LEU A 68 -32.77 -24.64 14.66
N ALA A 69 -32.96 -25.00 15.93
CA ALA A 69 -34.17 -24.62 16.67
C ALA A 69 -34.34 -23.08 16.70
N ARG A 70 -33.25 -22.33 16.88
CA ARG A 70 -33.27 -20.87 16.80
C ARG A 70 -33.56 -20.36 15.38
N GLU A 71 -32.88 -20.87 14.35
CA GLU A 71 -33.10 -20.47 12.95
C GLU A 71 -34.55 -20.72 12.48
N VAL A 72 -35.12 -21.88 12.84
CA VAL A 72 -36.49 -22.25 12.49
C VAL A 72 -37.50 -21.42 13.29
N TYR A 73 -37.26 -21.12 14.56
CA TYR A 73 -38.07 -20.18 15.34
C TYR A 73 -38.05 -18.78 14.71
N ASP A 74 -36.86 -18.23 14.42
CA ASP A 74 -36.69 -16.89 13.82
C ASP A 74 -37.20 -16.80 12.37
N ARG A 75 -37.45 -17.95 11.71
CA ARG A 75 -38.18 -18.06 10.43
C ARG A 75 -39.69 -18.10 10.66
N VAL A 76 -40.18 -18.89 11.62
CA VAL A 76 -41.63 -19.07 11.87
C VAL A 76 -42.28 -17.81 12.45
N ILE A 77 -41.61 -17.06 13.32
CA ILE A 77 -42.14 -15.77 13.84
C ILE A 77 -42.25 -14.66 12.78
N LYS A 78 -41.77 -14.89 11.56
CA LYS A 78 -41.96 -14.01 10.40
C LYS A 78 -43.16 -14.42 9.52
N LEU A 79 -43.78 -15.57 9.84
CA LEU A 79 -44.87 -16.19 9.08
C LEU A 79 -46.14 -16.43 9.94
N LYS A 80 -46.01 -16.36 11.27
CA LYS A 80 -47.07 -16.49 12.27
C LYS A 80 -46.82 -15.47 13.38
N ASP A 81 -47.86 -15.11 14.13
CA ASP A 81 -47.75 -14.20 15.27
C ASP A 81 -46.82 -14.77 16.36
N ILE A 82 -45.95 -13.94 16.93
CA ILE A 82 -44.97 -14.36 17.95
C ILE A 82 -45.61 -14.96 19.21
N SER A 83 -46.87 -14.61 19.52
CA SER A 83 -47.64 -15.19 20.62
C SER A 83 -48.11 -16.64 20.37
N GLN A 84 -48.03 -17.13 19.13
CA GLN A 84 -48.37 -18.50 18.75
C GLN A 84 -47.16 -19.44 18.67
N VAL A 85 -45.94 -18.94 18.91
CA VAL A 85 -44.70 -19.66 18.59
C VAL A 85 -43.82 -19.83 19.83
N ALA A 86 -43.45 -21.07 20.15
CA ALA A 86 -42.55 -21.41 21.25
C ALA A 86 -41.18 -21.89 20.75
N LEU A 87 -40.12 -21.54 21.48
CA LEU A 87 -38.77 -22.08 21.36
C LEU A 87 -38.42 -22.85 22.64
N ILE A 88 -38.03 -24.11 22.53
CA ILE A 88 -37.68 -24.94 23.69
C ILE A 88 -36.37 -25.71 23.45
N THR A 89 -35.30 -25.30 24.12
CA THR A 89 -34.03 -26.04 24.20
C THR A 89 -33.69 -26.33 25.67
N GLY A 90 -32.55 -26.98 25.95
CA GLY A 90 -32.13 -27.25 27.34
C GLY A 90 -31.77 -26.00 28.14
N GLU A 91 -31.36 -24.93 27.46
CA GLU A 91 -30.74 -23.72 28.02
C GLU A 91 -31.55 -22.45 27.73
N GLU A 92 -32.50 -22.50 26.79
CA GLU A 92 -33.34 -21.36 26.40
C GLU A 92 -34.78 -21.81 26.15
N LYS A 93 -35.73 -21.16 26.83
CA LYS A 93 -37.15 -21.48 26.78
C LYS A 93 -37.99 -20.22 26.64
N ILE A 94 -38.54 -20.01 25.44
CA ILE A 94 -39.48 -18.92 25.12
C ILE A 94 -40.84 -19.59 24.91
N ILE A 95 -41.76 -19.37 25.84
CA ILE A 95 -43.13 -19.88 25.76
C ILE A 95 -44.09 -18.70 25.97
N PRO A 96 -44.84 -18.28 24.94
CA PRO A 96 -45.94 -17.33 25.10
C PRO A 96 -47.14 -17.98 25.81
N LYS A 97 -48.22 -17.25 26.06
CA LYS A 97 -49.37 -17.78 26.82
C LYS A 97 -50.06 -18.96 26.11
N ASN A 98 -50.33 -18.83 24.81
CA ASN A 98 -51.10 -19.80 24.02
C ASN A 98 -50.36 -20.19 22.71
N PRO A 99 -49.25 -20.95 22.78
CA PRO A 99 -48.50 -21.37 21.60
C PRO A 99 -49.22 -22.50 20.82
N ASN A 100 -49.27 -22.35 19.50
CA ASN A 100 -49.71 -23.37 18.54
C ASN A 100 -48.53 -24.17 17.96
N TYR A 101 -47.38 -23.52 17.79
CA TYR A 101 -46.21 -24.07 17.11
C TYR A 101 -44.99 -24.17 18.05
N PHE A 102 -44.39 -25.35 18.13
CA PHE A 102 -43.35 -25.69 19.11
C PHE A 102 -42.06 -26.08 18.40
N ILE A 103 -41.10 -25.15 18.34
CA ILE A 103 -39.78 -25.39 17.74
C ILE A 103 -38.83 -25.81 18.86
N CYS A 104 -38.40 -27.07 18.83
CA CYS A 104 -37.70 -27.70 19.94
C CYS A 104 -36.33 -28.27 19.51
N THR A 105 -35.41 -28.47 20.45
CA THR A 105 -34.42 -29.54 20.26
C THR A 105 -35.05 -30.91 20.53
N VAL A 106 -34.59 -31.98 19.88
CA VAL A 106 -35.18 -33.34 20.01
C VAL A 106 -35.24 -33.80 21.49
N GLU A 107 -34.19 -33.48 22.25
CA GLU A 107 -34.11 -33.68 23.70
C GLU A 107 -35.23 -32.98 24.48
N ALA A 108 -35.54 -31.73 24.09
CA ALA A 108 -36.39 -30.79 24.82
C ALA A 108 -37.84 -30.74 24.31
N MET A 109 -38.19 -31.55 23.31
CA MET A 109 -39.57 -31.75 22.87
C MET A 109 -40.49 -32.07 24.07
N PRO A 110 -41.56 -31.29 24.32
CA PRO A 110 -42.57 -31.61 25.33
C PRO A 110 -43.11 -33.02 25.18
N ARG A 111 -43.23 -33.75 26.30
CA ARG A 111 -43.63 -35.17 26.28
C ARG A 111 -45.14 -35.39 26.36
N ASP A 112 -45.80 -34.44 27.01
CA ASP A 112 -47.20 -34.53 27.45
C ASP A 112 -48.13 -33.72 26.52
N LEU A 113 -47.59 -33.13 25.45
CA LEU A 113 -48.30 -32.27 24.50
C LEU A 113 -48.61 -33.03 23.20
N ARG A 114 -49.88 -33.23 22.90
CA ARG A 114 -50.36 -33.71 21.59
C ARG A 114 -50.54 -32.53 20.63
N VAL A 115 -50.19 -32.73 19.36
CA VAL A 115 -50.25 -31.74 18.27
C VAL A 115 -50.74 -32.40 16.98
N ASP A 116 -51.36 -31.64 16.08
CA ASP A 116 -51.83 -32.17 14.79
C ASP A 116 -50.66 -32.71 13.94
N PHE A 117 -49.56 -31.94 13.88
CA PHE A 117 -48.37 -32.26 13.10
C PHE A 117 -47.14 -32.45 14.00
N MET A 118 -46.38 -33.53 13.81
CA MET A 118 -45.10 -33.75 14.50
C MET A 118 -43.99 -34.06 13.47
N ALA A 119 -42.82 -33.44 13.62
CA ALA A 119 -41.64 -33.79 12.84
C ALA A 119 -40.36 -33.94 13.68
N VAL A 120 -39.43 -34.78 13.22
CA VAL A 120 -38.06 -34.92 13.75
C VAL A 120 -37.06 -34.87 12.60
N ASP A 121 -36.05 -33.99 12.71
CA ASP A 121 -35.01 -33.79 11.69
C ASP A 121 -33.67 -34.49 12.02
N GLU A 122 -32.90 -34.82 10.97
CA GLU A 122 -31.67 -35.62 10.99
C GLU A 122 -31.82 -36.95 11.78
N ILE A 123 -32.89 -37.70 11.51
CA ILE A 123 -33.28 -38.93 12.23
C ILE A 123 -32.20 -40.02 12.26
N GLN A 124 -31.24 -39.99 11.33
CA GLN A 124 -30.06 -40.88 11.35
C GLN A 124 -29.17 -40.71 12.59
N LEU A 125 -29.31 -39.62 13.36
CA LEU A 125 -28.70 -39.49 14.68
C LEU A 125 -29.18 -40.54 15.69
N ALA A 126 -30.24 -41.31 15.39
CA ALA A 126 -30.58 -42.52 16.14
C ALA A 126 -29.46 -43.58 16.18
N ALA A 127 -28.49 -43.52 15.24
CA ALA A 127 -27.28 -44.32 15.24
C ALA A 127 -26.09 -43.68 16.01
N ASP A 128 -26.29 -42.57 16.75
CA ASP A 128 -25.24 -41.97 17.58
C ASP A 128 -25.08 -42.70 18.94
N PRO A 129 -23.85 -43.11 19.33
CA PRO A 129 -23.60 -43.86 20.58
C PRO A 129 -23.86 -43.12 21.90
N HIS A 130 -24.07 -41.80 21.88
CA HIS A 130 -24.21 -40.97 23.09
C HIS A 130 -25.60 -40.35 23.26
N ARG A 131 -26.27 -39.97 22.16
CA ARG A 131 -27.62 -39.36 22.15
C ARG A 131 -28.65 -40.09 21.29
N GLY A 132 -28.26 -41.13 20.54
CA GLY A 132 -29.14 -41.79 19.59
C GLY A 132 -30.41 -42.38 20.19
N TYR A 133 -30.33 -42.88 21.44
CA TYR A 133 -31.51 -43.38 22.17
C TYR A 133 -32.65 -42.36 22.30
N ILE A 134 -32.36 -41.05 22.25
CA ILE A 134 -33.37 -39.98 22.31
C ILE A 134 -34.11 -39.90 20.97
N PHE A 135 -33.39 -39.97 19.85
CA PHE A 135 -33.97 -39.99 18.50
C PHE A 135 -34.75 -41.28 18.26
N THR A 136 -34.21 -42.44 18.64
CA THR A 136 -34.89 -43.73 18.62
C THR A 136 -36.15 -43.73 19.48
N ASN A 137 -36.14 -43.07 20.65
CA ASN A 137 -37.33 -42.92 21.48
C ASN A 137 -38.44 -42.12 20.76
N ARG A 138 -38.10 -41.01 20.07
CA ARG A 138 -39.07 -40.24 19.26
C ARG A 138 -39.59 -41.05 18.06
N LEU A 139 -38.71 -41.74 17.34
CA LEU A 139 -39.06 -42.60 16.20
C LEU A 139 -40.14 -43.62 16.59
N LEU A 140 -39.96 -44.29 17.72
CA LEU A 140 -40.84 -45.37 18.17
C LEU A 140 -42.12 -44.86 18.87
N ASN A 141 -42.02 -43.85 19.75
CA ASN A 141 -43.09 -43.56 20.74
C ASN A 141 -43.85 -42.23 20.52
N TYR A 142 -43.50 -41.41 19.53
CA TYR A 142 -44.07 -40.05 19.37
C TYR A 142 -44.75 -39.88 18.02
N ARG A 143 -45.96 -39.30 18.02
CA ARG A 143 -46.82 -39.12 16.84
C ARG A 143 -47.52 -37.77 16.90
N GLY A 144 -47.83 -37.19 15.74
CA GLY A 144 -48.82 -36.13 15.59
C GLY A 144 -50.20 -36.73 15.27
N ASN A 145 -51.28 -36.11 15.77
CA ASN A 145 -52.65 -36.62 15.67
C ASN A 145 -53.11 -36.85 14.21
N LYS A 146 -52.56 -36.09 13.25
CA LYS A 146 -52.92 -36.14 11.83
C LYS A 146 -51.76 -36.57 10.94
N GLN A 147 -50.55 -36.08 11.23
CA GLN A 147 -49.36 -36.43 10.44
C GLN A 147 -48.08 -36.45 11.28
N THR A 148 -47.22 -37.42 10.99
CA THR A 148 -45.86 -37.55 11.54
C THR A 148 -44.83 -37.55 10.41
N MET A 149 -43.78 -36.74 10.51
CA MET A 149 -42.73 -36.62 9.50
C MET A 149 -41.31 -36.85 10.07
N PHE A 150 -40.66 -37.93 9.66
CA PHE A 150 -39.24 -38.18 9.95
C PHE A 150 -38.39 -37.72 8.78
N LEU A 151 -37.34 -36.94 9.03
CA LEU A 151 -36.45 -36.39 8.00
C LEU A 151 -35.02 -36.91 8.22
N GLY A 152 -34.31 -37.31 7.16
CA GLY A 152 -32.91 -37.72 7.32
C GLY A 152 -32.23 -38.23 6.04
N ALA A 153 -31.19 -39.03 6.24
CA ALA A 153 -30.42 -39.70 5.18
C ALA A 153 -31.12 -40.96 4.63
N GLU A 154 -30.89 -41.31 3.36
CA GLU A 154 -31.48 -42.50 2.72
C GLU A 154 -31.06 -43.81 3.39
N THR A 155 -29.89 -43.85 4.04
CA THR A 155 -29.39 -44.99 4.82
C THR A 155 -30.31 -45.44 5.96
N MET A 156 -31.28 -44.62 6.36
CA MET A 156 -32.29 -44.97 7.37
C MET A 156 -33.50 -45.73 6.80
N ARG A 157 -33.65 -45.85 5.47
CA ARG A 157 -34.81 -46.49 4.81
C ARG A 157 -35.11 -47.89 5.39
N ASP A 158 -34.13 -48.79 5.32
CA ASP A 158 -34.29 -50.19 5.71
C ASP A 158 -34.69 -50.36 7.17
N ILE A 159 -34.04 -49.63 8.07
CA ILE A 159 -34.29 -49.77 9.51
C ILE A 159 -35.58 -49.06 9.94
N ILE A 160 -35.95 -47.94 9.32
CA ILE A 160 -37.27 -47.33 9.53
C ILE A 160 -38.37 -48.28 9.04
N GLY A 161 -38.23 -48.90 7.86
CA GLY A 161 -39.24 -49.83 7.33
C GLY A 161 -39.38 -51.14 8.12
N ARG A 162 -38.31 -51.60 8.79
CA ARG A 162 -38.36 -52.74 9.73
C ARG A 162 -38.99 -52.39 11.08
N LEU A 163 -38.86 -51.14 11.53
CA LEU A 163 -39.38 -50.68 12.82
C LEU A 163 -40.81 -50.11 12.72
N LEU A 164 -41.22 -49.62 11.55
CA LEU A 164 -42.50 -48.97 11.27
C LEU A 164 -43.02 -49.48 9.91
N PRO A 165 -43.92 -50.49 9.86
CA PRO A 165 -44.33 -51.10 8.60
C PRO A 165 -45.15 -50.14 7.70
N ASP A 166 -46.03 -49.32 8.28
CA ASP A 166 -46.98 -48.46 7.54
C ASP A 166 -46.40 -47.07 7.15
N VAL A 167 -45.10 -47.00 6.89
CA VAL A 167 -44.38 -45.73 6.65
C VAL A 167 -44.29 -45.35 5.17
N ASN A 168 -44.77 -44.15 4.83
CA ASN A 168 -44.67 -43.61 3.47
C ASN A 168 -43.27 -43.01 3.21
N PHE A 169 -42.46 -43.65 2.35
CA PHE A 169 -41.13 -43.14 1.99
C PHE A 169 -41.17 -42.11 0.84
N VAL A 170 -40.50 -40.97 1.02
CA VAL A 170 -40.33 -39.92 0.00
C VAL A 170 -38.85 -39.54 -0.12
N THR A 171 -38.16 -40.08 -1.11
CA THR A 171 -36.77 -39.71 -1.42
C THR A 171 -36.69 -38.38 -2.16
N ARG A 172 -35.67 -37.55 -1.87
CA ARG A 172 -35.40 -36.29 -2.59
C ARG A 172 -33.93 -36.22 -3.06
N PRO A 173 -33.65 -36.05 -4.37
CA PRO A 173 -32.29 -35.84 -4.87
C PRO A 173 -31.73 -34.47 -4.48
N ARG A 174 -30.40 -34.34 -4.46
CA ARG A 174 -29.68 -33.09 -4.19
C ARG A 174 -29.95 -32.05 -5.28
N PHE A 175 -29.99 -30.76 -4.92
CA PHE A 175 -30.28 -29.68 -5.89
C PHE A 175 -29.07 -29.22 -6.73
N SER A 176 -27.85 -29.58 -6.34
CA SER A 176 -26.61 -29.26 -7.05
C SER A 176 -25.56 -30.36 -6.84
N ASN A 177 -24.62 -30.48 -7.77
CA ASN A 177 -23.58 -31.49 -7.74
C ASN A 177 -22.52 -31.18 -6.67
N LEU A 178 -21.79 -32.21 -6.25
CA LEU A 178 -20.64 -32.11 -5.37
C LEU A 178 -19.47 -32.83 -6.06
N SER A 179 -18.33 -32.18 -6.27
CA SER A 179 -17.20 -32.76 -6.99
C SER A 179 -15.84 -32.61 -6.30
N TYR A 180 -14.97 -33.61 -6.48
CA TYR A 180 -13.67 -33.68 -5.84
C TYR A 180 -12.61 -32.88 -6.60
N ALA A 181 -12.18 -31.77 -5.99
CA ALA A 181 -11.19 -30.85 -6.56
C ALA A 181 -9.74 -31.18 -6.15
N GLY A 182 -9.46 -32.41 -5.72
CA GLY A 182 -8.13 -32.92 -5.43
C GLY A 182 -7.45 -32.38 -4.16
N GLN A 183 -6.12 -32.55 -4.10
CA GLN A 183 -5.29 -32.07 -2.99
C GLN A 183 -4.73 -30.67 -3.26
N LYS A 184 -4.86 -29.76 -2.28
CA LYS A 184 -4.38 -28.37 -2.38
C LYS A 184 -3.55 -27.93 -1.16
N LYS A 185 -2.53 -27.10 -1.39
CA LYS A 185 -1.84 -26.37 -0.30
C LYS A 185 -2.76 -25.26 0.20
N LEU A 186 -2.69 -24.93 1.50
CA LEU A 186 -3.54 -23.91 2.14
C LEU A 186 -3.52 -22.56 1.39
N SER A 187 -2.34 -22.10 0.95
CA SER A 187 -2.18 -20.87 0.14
C SER A 187 -2.89 -20.89 -1.22
N ARG A 188 -3.19 -22.08 -1.77
CA ARG A 188 -3.87 -22.32 -3.05
C ARG A 188 -5.34 -22.75 -2.90
N LEU A 189 -5.91 -22.67 -1.70
CA LEU A 189 -7.35 -22.86 -1.52
C LEU A 189 -8.12 -21.66 -2.12
N PRO A 190 -9.25 -21.90 -2.82
CA PRO A 190 -10.08 -20.84 -3.37
C PRO A 190 -10.71 -19.99 -2.26
N HIS A 191 -11.32 -18.86 -2.64
CA HIS A 191 -12.15 -18.07 -1.75
C HIS A 191 -13.41 -18.85 -1.35
N LYS A 192 -14.12 -18.40 -0.30
CA LYS A 192 -15.27 -19.13 0.30
C LYS A 192 -14.96 -20.59 0.64
N THR A 193 -13.74 -20.89 1.11
CA THR A 193 -13.37 -22.23 1.57
C THR A 193 -13.67 -22.41 3.06
N ALA A 194 -14.32 -23.51 3.43
CA ALA A 194 -14.34 -24.01 4.80
C ALA A 194 -13.30 -25.12 4.99
N ILE A 195 -12.36 -24.91 5.91
CA ILE A 195 -11.25 -25.82 6.21
C ILE A 195 -11.56 -26.58 7.50
N VAL A 196 -11.58 -27.92 7.45
CA VAL A 196 -12.14 -28.76 8.52
C VAL A 196 -11.07 -29.60 9.21
N ALA A 197 -10.96 -29.44 10.53
CA ALA A 197 -10.03 -30.16 11.40
C ALA A 197 -10.73 -30.63 12.69
N PHE A 198 -10.25 -31.73 13.31
CA PHE A 198 -10.96 -32.42 14.40
C PHE A 198 -10.35 -32.22 15.80
N SER A 199 -9.59 -31.14 16.00
CA SER A 199 -9.23 -30.61 17.33
C SER A 199 -9.22 -29.07 17.31
N ALA A 200 -9.42 -28.44 18.47
CA ALA A 200 -9.40 -26.99 18.59
C ALA A 200 -8.02 -26.41 18.23
N ASP A 201 -6.95 -27.05 18.70
CA ASP A 201 -5.55 -26.68 18.44
C ASP A 201 -5.26 -26.63 16.94
N ARG A 202 -5.66 -27.66 16.18
CA ARG A 202 -5.50 -27.68 14.72
C ARG A 202 -6.33 -26.60 14.01
N VAL A 203 -7.52 -26.27 14.52
CA VAL A 203 -8.30 -25.14 14.01
C VAL A 203 -7.59 -23.82 14.27
N TYR A 204 -7.04 -23.60 15.47
CA TYR A 204 -6.29 -22.38 15.81
C TYR A 204 -4.97 -22.25 15.02
N GLU A 205 -4.21 -23.34 14.85
CA GLU A 205 -3.00 -23.38 14.01
C GLU A 205 -3.31 -22.99 12.56
N ILE A 206 -4.35 -23.58 11.97
CA ILE A 206 -4.73 -23.32 10.58
C ILE A 206 -5.31 -21.91 10.43
N ALA A 207 -6.11 -21.42 11.38
CA ALA A 207 -6.64 -20.06 11.36
C ALA A 207 -5.53 -19.00 11.43
N GLU A 208 -4.52 -19.20 12.29
CA GLU A 208 -3.35 -18.32 12.37
C GLU A 208 -2.49 -18.39 11.09
N LEU A 209 -2.33 -19.56 10.47
CA LEU A 209 -1.64 -19.71 9.19
C LEU A 209 -2.40 -19.01 8.05
N ILE A 210 -3.73 -19.13 8.00
CA ILE A 210 -4.58 -18.46 7.00
C ILE A 210 -4.57 -16.95 7.21
N ARG A 211 -4.67 -16.45 8.45
CA ARG A 211 -4.49 -15.02 8.77
C ARG A 211 -3.20 -14.46 8.17
N ARG A 212 -2.07 -15.12 8.41
CA ARG A 212 -0.74 -14.75 7.88
C ARG A 212 -0.60 -14.84 6.35
N GLN A 213 -1.52 -15.48 5.63
CA GLN A 213 -1.43 -15.70 4.17
C GLN A 213 -2.60 -15.10 3.37
N LYS A 214 -3.68 -14.69 4.03
CA LYS A 214 -4.99 -14.33 3.43
C LYS A 214 -5.74 -13.24 4.19
N GLY A 215 -5.17 -12.65 5.24
CA GLY A 215 -5.78 -11.59 6.06
C GLY A 215 -6.58 -12.10 7.26
N GLY A 216 -7.40 -13.14 7.10
CA GLY A 216 -8.10 -13.71 8.26
C GLY A 216 -8.91 -14.96 7.97
N ALA A 217 -9.39 -15.58 9.06
CA ALA A 217 -10.40 -16.64 9.00
C ALA A 217 -11.36 -16.57 10.19
N ALA A 218 -12.63 -16.91 9.93
CA ALA A 218 -13.63 -17.11 10.97
C ALA A 218 -13.45 -18.49 11.62
N VAL A 219 -13.52 -18.57 12.95
CA VAL A 219 -13.30 -19.80 13.72
C VAL A 219 -14.61 -20.38 14.25
N VAL A 220 -14.90 -21.64 13.90
CA VAL A 220 -16.16 -22.32 14.27
C VAL A 220 -15.89 -23.68 14.93
N LEU A 221 -15.88 -23.70 16.27
CA LEU A 221 -15.77 -24.93 17.07
C LEU A 221 -17.15 -25.35 17.63
N GLY A 222 -17.33 -26.66 17.84
CA GLY A 222 -18.54 -27.21 18.46
C GLY A 222 -18.80 -26.73 19.91
N SER A 223 -17.77 -26.29 20.63
CA SER A 223 -17.84 -25.73 21.99
C SER A 223 -18.38 -24.30 22.07
N LEU A 224 -18.12 -23.48 21.04
CA LEU A 224 -18.49 -22.06 21.01
C LEU A 224 -19.99 -21.87 21.25
N SER A 225 -20.37 -20.83 21.99
CA SER A 225 -21.79 -20.54 22.21
C SER A 225 -22.51 -20.22 20.90
N PRO A 226 -23.84 -20.38 20.82
CA PRO A 226 -24.61 -19.96 19.65
C PRO A 226 -24.34 -18.51 19.26
N ARG A 227 -24.12 -17.62 20.25
CA ARG A 227 -23.83 -16.20 20.06
C ARG A 227 -22.45 -15.97 19.43
N THR A 228 -21.38 -16.50 20.03
CA THR A 228 -20.01 -16.42 19.48
C THR A 228 -19.93 -17.01 18.08
N ARG A 229 -20.59 -18.17 17.87
CA ARG A 229 -20.58 -18.90 16.60
C ARG A 229 -21.29 -18.11 15.50
N ASN A 230 -22.49 -17.58 15.77
CA ASN A 230 -23.21 -16.74 14.81
C ASN A 230 -22.45 -15.44 14.51
N ALA A 231 -21.79 -14.83 15.49
CA ALA A 231 -20.97 -13.64 15.27
C ALA A 231 -19.74 -13.93 14.38
N GLN A 232 -19.04 -15.05 14.60
CA GLN A 232 -17.94 -15.49 13.71
C GLN A 232 -18.44 -15.80 12.28
N ILE A 233 -19.62 -16.37 12.13
CA ILE A 233 -20.25 -16.63 10.82
C ILE A 233 -20.67 -15.32 10.12
N ALA A 234 -21.11 -14.31 10.87
CA ALA A 234 -21.46 -13.01 10.32
C ALA A 234 -20.24 -12.31 9.69
N LEU A 235 -19.05 -12.43 10.27
CA LEU A 235 -17.80 -11.93 9.66
C LEU A 235 -17.61 -12.51 8.26
N TYR A 236 -17.74 -13.84 8.12
CA TYR A 236 -17.60 -14.55 6.85
C TYR A 236 -18.71 -14.18 5.84
N GLN A 237 -19.97 -14.16 6.27
CA GLN A 237 -21.11 -13.84 5.39
C GLN A 237 -21.08 -12.40 4.85
N LYS A 238 -20.47 -11.46 5.58
CA LYS A 238 -20.25 -10.08 5.14
C LYS A 238 -19.03 -9.91 4.22
N GLY A 239 -18.19 -10.93 4.05
CA GLY A 239 -16.91 -10.80 3.35
C GLY A 239 -15.76 -10.22 4.19
N GLU A 240 -15.91 -10.03 5.51
CA GLU A 240 -14.80 -9.62 6.39
C GLU A 240 -13.68 -10.69 6.42
N VAL A 241 -14.00 -11.95 6.08
CA VAL A 241 -13.05 -13.05 5.87
C VAL A 241 -13.55 -14.05 4.82
N ASP A 242 -12.66 -14.48 3.90
CA ASP A 242 -12.94 -15.48 2.85
C ASP A 242 -13.02 -16.94 3.34
N TYR A 243 -12.49 -17.20 4.53
CA TYR A 243 -12.16 -18.54 5.00
C TYR A 243 -12.83 -18.81 6.34
N ILE A 244 -13.41 -19.99 6.48
CA ILE A 244 -13.81 -20.56 7.78
C ILE A 244 -12.80 -21.66 8.12
N VAL A 245 -12.35 -21.72 9.38
CA VAL A 245 -11.65 -22.89 9.92
C VAL A 245 -12.49 -23.46 11.07
N ALA A 246 -12.79 -24.75 11.00
CA ALA A 246 -13.84 -25.34 11.82
C ALA A 246 -13.65 -26.82 12.17
N THR A 247 -14.47 -27.32 13.09
CA THR A 247 -14.69 -28.76 13.26
C THR A 247 -15.91 -29.26 12.47
N ASP A 248 -16.17 -30.56 12.54
CA ASP A 248 -17.45 -31.22 12.21
C ASP A 248 -18.73 -30.46 12.60
N ALA A 249 -18.66 -29.54 13.56
CA ALA A 249 -19.73 -28.62 13.94
C ALA A 249 -20.30 -27.75 12.78
N ILE A 250 -19.63 -27.64 11.63
CA ILE A 250 -20.22 -27.03 10.41
C ILE A 250 -21.06 -28.02 9.59
N GLY A 251 -20.82 -29.32 9.73
CA GLY A 251 -21.55 -30.38 9.03
C GLY A 251 -23.04 -30.42 9.43
N MET A 252 -23.41 -29.81 10.55
CA MET A 252 -24.79 -29.75 11.02
C MET A 252 -25.19 -28.33 11.45
N GLY A 253 -26.36 -27.88 10.99
CA GLY A 253 -27.10 -26.77 11.62
C GLY A 253 -26.53 -25.36 11.52
N LEU A 254 -25.79 -25.04 10.45
CA LEU A 254 -25.36 -23.68 10.13
C LEU A 254 -25.64 -23.31 8.67
N ASN A 255 -26.04 -22.06 8.45
CA ASN A 255 -26.41 -21.52 7.14
C ASN A 255 -25.22 -20.84 6.43
N LEU A 256 -24.17 -21.61 6.11
CA LEU A 256 -22.89 -21.10 5.58
C LEU A 256 -22.84 -21.13 4.05
N ASP A 257 -22.52 -20.00 3.42
CA ASP A 257 -22.39 -19.88 1.96
C ASP A 257 -20.98 -20.26 1.48
N ILE A 258 -20.77 -21.57 1.28
CA ILE A 258 -19.47 -22.19 1.02
C ILE A 258 -19.43 -22.76 -0.40
N ASP A 259 -18.36 -22.45 -1.15
CA ASP A 259 -18.11 -23.01 -2.49
C ASP A 259 -17.16 -24.24 -2.44
N HIS A 260 -16.28 -24.28 -1.43
CA HIS A 260 -15.29 -25.34 -1.27
C HIS A 260 -15.14 -25.85 0.17
N VAL A 261 -15.09 -27.16 0.37
CA VAL A 261 -14.73 -27.80 1.66
C VAL A 261 -13.37 -28.48 1.56
N ALA A 262 -12.43 -28.10 2.42
CA ALA A 262 -11.08 -28.65 2.46
C ALA A 262 -10.82 -29.41 3.78
N PHE A 263 -10.74 -30.73 3.72
CA PHE A 263 -10.40 -31.56 4.88
C PHE A 263 -8.91 -31.41 5.23
N ALA A 264 -8.61 -30.90 6.42
CA ALA A 264 -7.26 -30.79 6.95
C ALA A 264 -6.81 -32.04 7.75
N ALA A 265 -7.74 -32.95 8.00
CA ALA A 265 -7.49 -34.31 8.48
C ALA A 265 -8.64 -35.23 8.02
N THR A 266 -8.43 -36.55 8.06
CA THR A 266 -9.45 -37.59 7.80
C THR A 266 -9.67 -38.53 8.98
N ARG A 267 -9.21 -38.11 10.17
CA ARG A 267 -9.31 -38.85 11.44
C ARG A 267 -9.81 -37.92 12.55
N LYS A 268 -10.66 -38.44 13.43
CA LYS A 268 -11.17 -37.74 14.62
C LYS A 268 -11.08 -38.61 15.87
N PHE A 269 -11.05 -37.98 17.03
CA PHE A 269 -11.19 -38.64 18.32
C PHE A 269 -12.68 -38.81 18.64
N ASP A 270 -13.13 -40.05 18.84
CA ASP A 270 -14.55 -40.39 19.09
C ASP A 270 -14.93 -40.40 20.58
N GLY A 271 -14.10 -39.81 21.44
CA GLY A 271 -14.23 -39.90 22.90
C GLY A 271 -13.50 -41.10 23.51
N LYS A 272 -13.19 -42.14 22.72
CA LYS A 272 -12.43 -43.32 23.16
C LYS A 272 -11.13 -43.52 22.39
N ARG A 273 -11.11 -43.28 21.07
CA ARG A 273 -9.97 -43.53 20.17
C ARG A 273 -9.96 -42.61 18.94
N THR A 274 -8.79 -42.49 18.31
CA THR A 274 -8.62 -41.71 17.07
C THR A 274 -8.87 -42.57 15.83
N ARG A 275 -10.12 -42.65 15.39
CA ARG A 275 -10.54 -43.41 14.19
C ARG A 275 -10.54 -42.56 12.92
N HIS A 276 -10.70 -43.20 11.77
CA HIS A 276 -11.03 -42.52 10.51
C HIS A 276 -12.49 -42.02 10.52
N LEU A 277 -12.77 -41.02 9.70
CA LEU A 277 -14.15 -40.61 9.37
C LEU A 277 -14.80 -41.67 8.48
N ASN A 278 -16.10 -41.86 8.61
CA ASN A 278 -16.89 -42.70 7.71
C ASN A 278 -17.42 -41.85 6.54
N ASN A 279 -17.69 -42.46 5.38
CA ASN A 279 -18.15 -41.73 4.18
C ASN A 279 -19.40 -40.85 4.41
N PRO A 280 -20.42 -41.27 5.18
CA PRO A 280 -21.54 -40.39 5.56
C PRO A 280 -21.12 -39.16 6.38
N GLU A 281 -20.14 -39.28 7.27
CA GLU A 281 -19.63 -38.15 8.07
C GLU A 281 -18.88 -37.17 7.18
N MET A 282 -18.08 -37.68 6.23
CA MET A 282 -17.39 -36.87 5.24
C MET A 282 -18.39 -36.19 4.30
N ALA A 283 -19.41 -36.88 3.80
CA ALA A 283 -20.45 -36.31 2.94
C ALA A 283 -21.34 -35.27 3.63
N GLN A 284 -21.65 -35.44 4.92
CA GLN A 284 -22.42 -34.44 5.68
C GLN A 284 -21.64 -33.13 5.89
N ILE A 285 -20.31 -33.20 5.93
CA ILE A 285 -19.41 -32.04 5.98
C ILE A 285 -19.16 -31.47 4.57
N ALA A 286 -18.76 -32.31 3.61
CA ALA A 286 -18.46 -31.93 2.21
C ALA A 286 -19.67 -31.33 1.50
N GLY A 287 -20.86 -31.91 1.71
CA GLY A 287 -22.14 -31.43 1.18
C GLY A 287 -22.62 -30.09 1.74
N ARG A 288 -21.82 -29.41 2.59
CA ARG A 288 -21.96 -27.98 2.92
C ARG A 288 -21.43 -27.07 1.82
N ALA A 289 -20.55 -27.56 0.95
CA ALA A 289 -20.19 -26.88 -0.29
C ALA A 289 -21.34 -26.99 -1.32
N GLY A 290 -21.61 -25.90 -2.03
CA GLY A 290 -22.69 -25.83 -3.01
C GLY A 290 -24.07 -25.67 -2.37
N ARG A 291 -24.91 -24.83 -2.98
CA ARG A 291 -26.19 -24.38 -2.41
C ARG A 291 -27.23 -24.12 -3.47
N PHE A 292 -28.47 -24.57 -3.23
CA PHE A 292 -29.53 -24.51 -4.23
C PHE A 292 -29.05 -25.08 -5.56
N LYS A 293 -28.83 -24.24 -6.59
CA LYS A 293 -28.33 -24.63 -7.93
C LYS A 293 -26.83 -24.44 -8.13
N ASN A 294 -26.10 -23.91 -7.14
CA ASN A 294 -24.66 -23.74 -7.23
C ASN A 294 -23.97 -25.05 -6.84
N ASP A 295 -23.16 -25.59 -7.75
CA ASP A 295 -22.37 -26.80 -7.50
C ASP A 295 -21.30 -26.55 -6.44
N GLY A 296 -21.03 -27.57 -5.63
CA GLY A 296 -20.02 -27.54 -4.57
C GLY A 296 -18.77 -28.31 -4.97
N THR A 297 -17.64 -27.95 -4.36
CA THR A 297 -16.42 -28.75 -4.46
C THR A 297 -15.89 -29.17 -3.10
N PHE A 298 -15.26 -30.34 -3.01
CA PHE A 298 -14.55 -30.78 -1.82
C PHE A 298 -13.14 -31.25 -2.15
N GLY A 299 -12.27 -31.34 -1.15
CA GLY A 299 -10.86 -31.70 -1.35
C GLY A 299 -10.13 -31.91 -0.03
N ILE A 300 -8.84 -32.23 -0.14
CA ILE A 300 -7.96 -32.46 1.02
C ILE A 300 -6.81 -31.45 1.03
N THR A 301 -6.31 -31.10 2.22
CA THR A 301 -5.10 -30.25 2.32
C THR A 301 -3.82 -31.06 2.06
N SER A 302 -2.72 -30.36 1.78
CA SER A 302 -1.39 -30.95 1.61
C SER A 302 -0.79 -31.65 2.85
N LEU A 303 -1.49 -31.69 3.98
CA LEU A 303 -1.08 -32.41 5.19
C LEU A 303 -1.76 -33.78 5.33
N VAL A 304 -2.82 -34.04 4.56
CA VAL A 304 -3.55 -35.32 4.53
C VAL A 304 -2.93 -36.23 3.47
N LYS A 305 -2.99 -37.55 3.66
CA LYS A 305 -2.72 -38.50 2.56
C LYS A 305 -3.83 -38.42 1.51
N HIS A 306 -3.59 -38.98 0.33
CA HIS A 306 -4.63 -39.16 -0.69
C HIS A 306 -5.87 -39.85 -0.10
N MET A 307 -7.03 -39.51 -0.65
CA MET A 307 -8.33 -40.10 -0.34
C MET A 307 -8.65 -41.15 -1.41
N ASP A 308 -9.20 -42.29 -0.99
CA ASP A 308 -9.40 -43.45 -1.85
C ASP A 308 -10.56 -43.22 -2.85
N GLU A 309 -10.44 -43.77 -4.06
CA GLU A 309 -11.38 -43.49 -5.17
C GLU A 309 -12.80 -43.96 -4.86
N ASP A 310 -12.97 -45.12 -4.21
CA ASP A 310 -14.26 -45.61 -3.72
C ASP A 310 -14.93 -44.63 -2.74
N SER A 311 -14.13 -43.94 -1.92
CA SER A 311 -14.63 -42.95 -0.96
C SER A 311 -14.93 -41.60 -1.60
N ILE A 312 -14.27 -41.26 -2.72
CA ILE A 312 -14.64 -40.11 -3.55
C ILE A 312 -16.00 -40.38 -4.20
N HIS A 313 -16.14 -41.50 -4.92
CA HIS A 313 -17.38 -41.90 -5.60
C HIS A 313 -18.59 -41.94 -4.64
N ALA A 314 -18.42 -42.57 -3.47
CA ALA A 314 -19.46 -42.62 -2.44
C ALA A 314 -19.92 -41.23 -1.94
N ILE A 315 -19.03 -40.24 -1.90
CA ILE A 315 -19.37 -38.87 -1.48
C ILE A 315 -20.02 -38.07 -2.63
N GLU A 316 -19.61 -38.29 -3.88
CA GLU A 316 -20.14 -37.61 -5.06
C GLU A 316 -21.55 -38.11 -5.40
N GLU A 317 -21.74 -39.42 -5.58
CA GLU A 317 -23.04 -40.05 -5.88
C GLU A 317 -23.94 -40.22 -4.63
N HIS A 318 -23.40 -39.94 -3.44
CA HIS A 318 -24.09 -40.07 -2.14
C HIS A 318 -24.56 -41.50 -1.80
N GLU A 319 -23.86 -42.51 -2.34
CA GLU A 319 -24.09 -43.93 -2.05
C GLU A 319 -23.38 -44.36 -0.76
N PHE A 320 -24.13 -44.87 0.22
CA PHE A 320 -23.61 -45.26 1.54
C PHE A 320 -24.27 -46.53 2.06
N GLU A 321 -23.55 -47.27 2.90
CA GLU A 321 -24.08 -48.46 3.61
C GLU A 321 -25.33 -48.12 4.45
N PRO A 322 -26.42 -48.91 4.35
CA PRO A 322 -27.61 -48.75 5.20
C PRO A 322 -27.29 -48.90 6.69
N ILE A 323 -27.98 -48.13 7.53
CA ILE A 323 -27.85 -48.21 8.98
C ILE A 323 -28.56 -49.48 9.47
N THR A 324 -27.79 -50.44 9.95
CA THR A 324 -28.27 -51.76 10.40
C THR A 324 -28.77 -51.79 11.85
N HIS A 325 -28.34 -50.81 12.67
CA HIS A 325 -28.64 -50.76 14.10
C HIS A 325 -28.86 -49.31 14.58
N LEU A 326 -29.81 -49.11 15.50
CA LEU A 326 -30.00 -47.85 16.23
C LEU A 326 -29.68 -48.04 17.72
N HIS A 327 -29.17 -46.99 18.37
CA HIS A 327 -28.97 -47.01 19.82
C HIS A 327 -30.29 -46.78 20.55
N TRP A 328 -30.52 -47.55 21.62
CA TRP A 328 -31.77 -47.57 22.38
C TRP A 328 -31.52 -47.61 23.90
N ARG A 329 -32.52 -47.15 24.66
CA ARG A 329 -32.63 -47.26 26.12
C ARG A 329 -34.12 -47.27 26.48
N SER A 330 -34.50 -47.95 27.57
CA SER A 330 -35.89 -47.94 28.04
C SER A 330 -36.39 -46.51 28.32
N ASN A 331 -37.64 -46.25 27.94
CA ASN A 331 -38.43 -45.09 28.37
C ASN A 331 -39.36 -45.39 29.56
N GLN A 332 -39.67 -46.67 29.79
CA GLN A 332 -40.39 -47.14 30.97
C GLN A 332 -39.36 -47.32 32.10
N LEU A 333 -39.19 -46.26 32.90
CA LEU A 333 -38.29 -46.23 34.05
C LEU A 333 -39.09 -46.44 35.33
N ASP A 334 -38.71 -47.42 36.14
CA ASP A 334 -39.34 -47.67 37.44
C ASP A 334 -38.61 -46.90 38.53
N PHE A 335 -39.26 -45.90 39.11
CA PHE A 335 -38.72 -45.08 40.20
C PHE A 335 -39.02 -45.65 41.59
N SER A 336 -39.76 -46.74 41.73
CA SER A 336 -40.18 -47.29 43.04
C SER A 336 -39.01 -47.55 43.99
N THR A 337 -37.90 -48.07 43.46
CA THR A 337 -36.61 -48.18 44.15
C THR A 337 -35.46 -47.80 43.23
N ILE A 338 -34.33 -47.39 43.82
CA ILE A 338 -33.06 -47.14 43.12
C ILE A 338 -32.62 -48.37 42.31
N HIS A 339 -32.83 -49.57 42.85
CA HIS A 339 -32.47 -50.83 42.21
C HIS A 339 -33.31 -51.09 40.95
N ASN A 340 -34.63 -50.87 41.03
CA ASN A 340 -35.53 -51.02 39.88
C ASN A 340 -35.27 -49.94 38.81
N LEU A 341 -34.82 -48.75 39.19
CA LEU A 341 -34.38 -47.72 38.24
C LEU A 341 -33.15 -48.20 37.46
N ILE A 342 -32.14 -48.78 38.12
CA ILE A 342 -30.98 -49.39 37.44
C ILE A 342 -31.40 -50.55 36.53
N ILE A 343 -32.30 -51.43 36.98
CA ILE A 343 -32.80 -52.56 36.17
C ILE A 343 -33.53 -52.06 34.93
N SER A 344 -34.45 -51.10 35.09
CA SER A 344 -35.24 -50.57 33.97
C SER A 344 -34.40 -49.77 32.97
N LEU A 345 -33.38 -49.03 33.43
CA LEU A 345 -32.38 -48.40 32.54
C LEU A 345 -31.57 -49.43 31.74
N ASN A 346 -31.19 -50.55 32.35
CA ASN A 346 -30.32 -51.56 31.75
C ASN A 346 -31.04 -52.64 30.93
N ARG A 347 -32.38 -52.68 30.93
CA ARG A 347 -33.21 -53.64 30.17
C ARG A 347 -32.74 -53.71 28.71
N PRO A 348 -32.55 -54.92 28.13
CA PRO A 348 -32.26 -55.06 26.70
C PRO A 348 -33.48 -54.70 25.84
N SER A 349 -33.25 -54.43 24.55
CA SER A 349 -34.37 -54.37 23.60
C SER A 349 -34.73 -55.77 23.12
N GLU A 350 -36.02 -56.03 22.97
CA GLU A 350 -36.56 -57.25 22.36
C GLU A 350 -36.74 -57.11 20.83
N ILE A 351 -36.49 -55.91 20.28
CA ILE A 351 -36.71 -55.58 18.86
C ILE A 351 -35.39 -55.69 18.08
N ASN A 352 -35.39 -56.53 17.04
CA ASN A 352 -34.26 -56.67 16.12
C ASN A 352 -33.89 -55.32 15.46
N GLY A 353 -32.59 -55.00 15.46
CA GLY A 353 -32.08 -53.71 14.97
C GLY A 353 -31.93 -52.64 16.05
N LEU A 354 -32.43 -52.84 17.28
CA LEU A 354 -32.18 -51.94 18.40
C LEU A 354 -31.09 -52.49 19.31
N VAL A 355 -29.99 -51.74 19.46
CA VAL A 355 -28.84 -52.09 20.30
C VAL A 355 -28.86 -51.22 21.55
N ARG A 356 -28.62 -51.79 22.73
CA ARG A 356 -28.53 -51.00 23.96
C ARG A 356 -27.38 -50.00 23.85
N THR A 357 -27.63 -48.76 24.24
CA THR A 357 -26.60 -47.72 24.31
C THR A 357 -25.49 -48.13 25.29
N ASP A 358 -24.26 -47.67 25.06
CA ASP A 358 -23.23 -47.65 26.10
C ASP A 358 -23.73 -46.89 27.34
N THR A 359 -23.12 -47.11 28.51
CA THR A 359 -23.46 -46.39 29.75
C THR A 359 -23.27 -44.88 29.55
N ALA A 360 -24.38 -44.18 29.32
CA ALA A 360 -24.40 -42.74 29.10
C ALA A 360 -24.05 -41.98 30.38
N ILE A 361 -23.65 -40.71 30.25
CA ILE A 361 -23.11 -39.89 31.36
C ILE A 361 -24.13 -39.75 32.50
N ASP A 362 -25.43 -39.69 32.20
CA ASP A 362 -26.51 -39.64 33.19
C ASP A 362 -26.60 -40.93 34.04
N GLN A 363 -26.55 -42.09 33.39
CA GLN A 363 -26.50 -43.39 34.07
C GLN A 363 -25.17 -43.60 34.81
N ALA A 364 -24.03 -43.24 34.22
CA ALA A 364 -22.72 -43.36 34.87
C ALA A 364 -22.62 -42.46 36.11
N THR A 365 -23.24 -41.27 36.07
CA THR A 365 -23.34 -40.37 37.23
C THR A 365 -24.24 -40.98 38.29
N LEU A 366 -25.41 -41.52 37.91
CA LEU A 366 -26.31 -42.24 38.83
C LEU A 366 -25.60 -43.43 39.52
N GLU A 367 -24.90 -44.27 38.76
CA GLU A 367 -24.13 -45.41 39.27
C GLU A 367 -22.93 -45.02 40.15
N TYR A 368 -22.46 -43.77 40.06
CA TYR A 368 -21.49 -43.19 41.00
C TYR A 368 -22.18 -42.70 42.28
N LEU A 369 -23.25 -41.92 42.15
CA LEU A 369 -24.01 -41.34 43.27
C LEU A 369 -24.58 -42.38 44.22
N ILE A 370 -24.95 -43.57 43.72
CA ILE A 370 -25.50 -44.67 44.54
C ILE A 370 -24.45 -45.32 45.46
N LYS A 371 -23.19 -44.86 45.39
CA LYS A 371 -22.10 -45.23 46.33
C LYS A 371 -21.92 -44.21 47.47
N ASP A 372 -22.62 -43.08 47.42
CA ASP A 372 -22.60 -42.03 48.44
C ASP A 372 -23.71 -42.31 49.48
N GLU A 373 -23.33 -42.64 50.72
CA GLU A 373 -24.26 -43.02 51.78
C GLU A 373 -25.32 -41.95 52.09
N ASP A 374 -24.96 -40.67 51.97
CA ASP A 374 -25.93 -39.57 52.15
C ASP A 374 -26.95 -39.54 51.02
N VAL A 375 -26.55 -39.80 49.77
CA VAL A 375 -27.48 -39.86 48.64
C VAL A 375 -28.47 -41.01 48.83
N ILE A 376 -28.01 -42.19 49.25
CA ILE A 376 -28.88 -43.31 49.61
C ILE A 376 -29.80 -42.93 50.78
N HIS A 377 -29.32 -42.12 51.74
CA HIS A 377 -30.12 -41.67 52.86
C HIS A 377 -31.33 -40.82 52.41
N TYR A 378 -31.14 -39.87 51.48
CA TYR A 378 -32.23 -39.02 50.97
C TYR A 378 -33.09 -39.69 49.89
N ALA A 379 -32.54 -40.62 49.11
CA ALA A 379 -33.21 -41.31 48.01
C ALA A 379 -34.20 -42.40 48.46
N ARG A 380 -35.26 -41.97 49.17
CA ARG A 380 -36.32 -42.83 49.70
C ARG A 380 -37.67 -42.52 49.05
N GLY A 381 -38.18 -43.49 48.30
CA GLY A 381 -39.48 -43.42 47.62
C GLY A 381 -39.43 -42.81 46.22
N GLY A 382 -40.51 -42.99 45.45
CA GLY A 382 -40.56 -42.70 44.02
C GLY A 382 -40.24 -41.25 43.63
N ALA A 383 -40.75 -40.29 44.40
CA ALA A 383 -40.48 -38.86 44.18
C ALA A 383 -38.97 -38.53 44.34
N ALA A 384 -38.34 -39.03 45.40
CA ALA A 384 -36.93 -38.80 45.68
C ALA A 384 -36.01 -39.45 44.62
N ASN A 385 -36.37 -40.65 44.14
CA ASN A 385 -35.65 -41.35 43.08
C ASN A 385 -35.82 -40.66 41.71
N LYS A 386 -37.00 -40.12 41.42
CA LYS A 386 -37.24 -39.31 40.21
C LYS A 386 -36.39 -38.03 40.22
N ILE A 387 -36.34 -37.32 41.36
CA ILE A 387 -35.46 -36.14 41.50
C ILE A 387 -33.99 -36.55 41.35
N LEU A 388 -33.55 -37.65 41.98
CA LEU A 388 -32.17 -38.15 41.84
C LEU A 388 -31.79 -38.38 40.37
N TRP A 389 -32.70 -38.99 39.59
CA TRP A 389 -32.52 -39.17 38.16
C TRP A 389 -32.48 -37.85 37.37
N GLU A 390 -33.34 -36.89 37.70
CA GLU A 390 -33.35 -35.58 37.04
C GLU A 390 -32.08 -34.75 37.31
N VAL A 391 -31.47 -34.89 38.49
CA VAL A 391 -30.18 -34.24 38.85
C VAL A 391 -28.99 -35.03 38.26
N ALA A 392 -29.03 -36.36 38.24
CA ALA A 392 -28.04 -37.18 37.51
C ALA A 392 -28.05 -36.89 36.00
N SER A 393 -29.21 -36.48 35.46
CA SER A 393 -29.40 -36.03 34.07
C SER A 393 -28.92 -34.59 33.79
N ILE A 394 -28.14 -33.95 34.67
CA ILE A 394 -27.50 -32.65 34.38
C ILE A 394 -26.33 -32.86 33.39
N PRO A 395 -26.35 -32.21 32.21
CA PRO A 395 -25.25 -32.32 31.25
C PRO A 395 -23.95 -31.74 31.81
N ASP A 396 -22.86 -32.48 31.69
CA ASP A 396 -21.52 -31.94 31.95
C ASP A 396 -21.03 -31.14 30.73
N PHE A 397 -21.28 -29.83 30.76
CA PHE A 397 -20.75 -28.90 29.76
C PHE A 397 -19.25 -28.67 29.87
N ARG A 398 -18.62 -28.98 31.02
CA ARG A 398 -17.19 -28.76 31.30
C ARG A 398 -16.30 -29.95 30.90
N LYS A 399 -16.87 -31.15 30.77
CA LYS A 399 -16.14 -32.41 30.51
C LYS A 399 -15.10 -32.73 31.60
N LEU A 400 -15.55 -32.65 32.85
CA LEU A 400 -14.77 -33.00 34.02
C LEU A 400 -14.53 -34.51 34.13
N VAL A 401 -13.72 -34.91 35.11
CA VAL A 401 -13.68 -36.32 35.53
C VAL A 401 -15.02 -36.67 36.19
N LEU A 402 -15.56 -37.86 35.90
CA LEU A 402 -16.88 -38.31 36.36
C LEU A 402 -17.11 -38.11 37.87
N ALA A 403 -16.08 -38.32 38.69
CA ALA A 403 -16.13 -38.11 40.14
C ALA A 403 -16.37 -36.64 40.55
N GLU A 404 -15.79 -35.67 39.83
CA GLU A 404 -15.96 -34.24 40.10
C GLU A 404 -17.38 -33.77 39.70
N HIS A 405 -17.88 -34.24 38.55
CA HIS A 405 -19.26 -33.99 38.13
C HIS A 405 -20.26 -34.62 39.11
N ALA A 406 -20.05 -35.87 39.50
CA ALA A 406 -20.88 -36.56 40.49
C ALA A 406 -20.84 -35.88 41.87
N THR A 407 -19.72 -35.26 42.26
CA THR A 407 -19.61 -34.50 43.51
C THR A 407 -20.49 -33.24 43.48
N LEU A 408 -20.47 -32.48 42.38
CA LEU A 408 -21.38 -31.34 42.18
C LEU A 408 -22.85 -31.79 42.20
N VAL A 409 -23.17 -32.87 41.47
CA VAL A 409 -24.52 -33.43 41.36
C VAL A 409 -25.03 -33.95 42.71
N SER A 410 -24.17 -34.59 43.52
CA SER A 410 -24.49 -35.00 44.90
C SER A 410 -24.84 -33.78 45.76
N HIS A 411 -24.04 -32.70 45.71
CA HIS A 411 -24.34 -31.47 46.45
C HIS A 411 -25.69 -30.87 46.06
N ILE A 412 -26.00 -30.76 44.77
CA ILE A 412 -27.29 -30.25 44.28
C ILE A 412 -28.44 -31.14 44.79
N TYR A 413 -28.32 -32.46 44.70
CA TYR A 413 -29.35 -33.39 45.17
C TYR A 413 -29.59 -33.27 46.68
N ARG A 414 -28.54 -33.27 47.49
CA ARG A 414 -28.60 -33.07 48.94
C ARG A 414 -29.35 -31.77 49.29
N ASN A 415 -29.00 -30.67 48.62
CA ASN A 415 -29.59 -29.35 48.88
C ASN A 415 -31.09 -29.33 48.53
N LEU A 416 -31.47 -29.84 47.35
CA LEU A 416 -32.87 -30.00 46.94
C LEU A 416 -33.68 -30.85 47.92
N MET A 417 -33.13 -31.96 48.42
CA MET A 417 -33.82 -32.86 49.36
C MET A 417 -33.88 -32.32 50.80
N GLN A 418 -32.99 -31.41 51.20
CA GLN A 418 -33.01 -30.76 52.52
C GLN A 418 -33.89 -29.50 52.54
N ASN A 419 -33.77 -28.65 51.53
CA ASN A 419 -34.33 -27.29 51.51
C ASN A 419 -35.51 -27.13 50.54
N GLY A 420 -35.78 -28.12 49.68
CA GLY A 420 -36.77 -28.03 48.60
C GLY A 420 -36.34 -27.18 47.40
N HIS A 421 -35.18 -26.54 47.48
CA HIS A 421 -34.56 -25.68 46.48
C HIS A 421 -33.03 -25.69 46.68
N ILE A 422 -32.26 -25.17 45.74
CA ILE A 422 -30.81 -24.97 45.88
C ILE A 422 -30.57 -23.68 46.65
N ASP A 423 -29.71 -23.75 47.67
CA ASP A 423 -29.23 -22.61 48.45
C ASP A 423 -28.78 -21.42 47.57
N THR A 424 -29.32 -20.24 47.88
CA THR A 424 -29.21 -19.07 46.99
C THR A 424 -27.83 -18.40 47.08
N ASP A 425 -27.21 -18.39 48.25
CA ASP A 425 -25.87 -17.80 48.44
C ASP A 425 -24.79 -18.68 47.79
N TRP A 426 -24.91 -20.00 47.92
CA TRP A 426 -24.08 -20.96 47.20
C TRP A 426 -24.27 -20.85 45.69
N PHE A 427 -25.51 -20.79 45.20
CA PHE A 427 -25.79 -20.62 43.77
C PHE A 427 -25.19 -19.31 43.23
N ALA A 428 -25.37 -18.19 43.95
CA ALA A 428 -24.79 -16.89 43.63
C ALA A 428 -23.26 -16.96 43.53
N LYS A 429 -22.62 -17.60 44.52
CA LYS A 429 -21.16 -17.79 44.57
C LYS A 429 -20.63 -18.66 43.42
N GLN A 430 -21.38 -19.70 43.03
CA GLN A 430 -21.00 -20.51 41.87
C GLN A 430 -21.12 -19.74 40.56
N VAL A 431 -22.17 -18.94 40.40
CA VAL A 431 -22.38 -18.07 39.23
C VAL A 431 -21.29 -16.98 39.15
N SER A 432 -20.88 -16.38 40.28
CA SER A 432 -19.88 -15.31 40.28
C SER A 432 -18.49 -15.76 39.81
N TYR A 433 -18.12 -17.04 39.96
CA TYR A 433 -16.86 -17.55 39.39
C TYR A 433 -16.79 -17.47 37.85
N SER A 434 -17.93 -17.34 37.16
CA SER A 434 -18.00 -17.11 35.72
C SER A 434 -18.16 -15.64 35.32
N ASP A 435 -18.48 -14.71 36.23
CA ASP A 435 -18.67 -13.30 35.89
C ASP A 435 -17.34 -12.52 35.84
N ASN A 436 -16.48 -12.90 34.90
CA ASN A 436 -15.26 -12.20 34.56
C ASN A 436 -14.94 -12.40 33.07
N VAL A 437 -14.62 -11.33 32.33
CA VAL A 437 -14.29 -11.35 30.89
C VAL A 437 -12.78 -11.38 30.59
N ASP A 438 -11.93 -11.32 31.61
CA ASP A 438 -10.47 -11.27 31.49
C ASP A 438 -9.84 -12.67 31.42
N GLY A 439 -9.09 -12.92 30.36
CA GLY A 439 -8.38 -14.17 30.13
C GLY A 439 -7.99 -14.32 28.67
N ASP A 440 -7.61 -15.53 28.27
CA ASP A 440 -7.48 -15.93 26.88
C ASP A 440 -8.76 -16.62 26.38
N ILE A 441 -8.71 -17.13 25.15
CA ILE A 441 -9.80 -17.84 24.48
C ILE A 441 -10.26 -19.07 25.27
N ASP A 442 -9.33 -19.79 25.90
CA ASP A 442 -9.60 -21.06 26.56
C ASP A 442 -10.13 -20.86 27.99
N ALA A 443 -9.62 -19.85 28.71
CA ALA A 443 -10.21 -19.36 29.97
C ALA A 443 -11.66 -18.89 29.77
N LEU A 444 -11.93 -18.12 28.71
CA LEU A 444 -13.29 -17.67 28.37
C LEU A 444 -14.20 -18.86 27.98
N SER A 445 -13.71 -19.78 27.14
CA SER A 445 -14.42 -21.01 26.78
C SER A 445 -14.80 -21.84 28.02
N ASN A 446 -13.88 -21.98 28.99
CA ASN A 446 -14.11 -22.70 30.24
C ASN A 446 -15.13 -21.99 31.16
N ARG A 447 -15.12 -20.66 31.26
CA ARG A 447 -16.16 -19.91 32.00
C ARG A 447 -17.53 -20.01 31.33
N ILE A 448 -17.59 -20.08 30.01
CA ILE A 448 -18.84 -20.34 29.24
C ILE A 448 -19.35 -21.76 29.50
N ALA A 449 -18.47 -22.76 29.48
CA ALA A 449 -18.82 -24.14 29.83
C ALA A 449 -19.39 -24.22 31.26
N HIS A 450 -18.78 -23.50 32.21
CA HIS A 450 -19.24 -23.43 33.59
C HIS A 450 -20.62 -22.75 33.75
N ILE A 451 -20.83 -21.56 33.15
CA ILE A 451 -22.11 -20.85 33.29
C ILE A 451 -23.27 -21.60 32.62
N ARG A 452 -23.03 -22.42 31.58
CA ARG A 452 -24.07 -23.26 30.97
C ARG A 452 -24.68 -24.27 31.94
N THR A 453 -23.88 -24.88 32.82
CA THR A 453 -24.41 -25.76 33.88
C THR A 453 -25.40 -25.00 34.77
N TRP A 454 -25.05 -23.78 35.16
CA TRP A 454 -25.90 -22.92 36.00
C TRP A 454 -27.13 -22.37 35.25
N THR A 455 -27.01 -22.03 33.97
CA THR A 455 -28.15 -21.69 33.10
C THR A 455 -29.11 -22.87 32.92
N PHE A 456 -28.61 -24.10 32.79
CA PHE A 456 -29.44 -25.31 32.72
C PHE A 456 -30.19 -25.53 34.05
N ILE A 457 -29.51 -25.36 35.19
CA ILE A 457 -30.10 -25.47 36.53
C ILE A 457 -31.16 -24.38 36.75
N ALA A 458 -30.89 -23.11 36.43
CA ALA A 458 -31.85 -22.01 36.52
C ALA A 458 -33.06 -22.18 35.58
N ASN A 459 -32.93 -22.98 34.51
CA ASN A 459 -34.07 -23.35 33.66
C ASN A 459 -34.98 -24.42 34.26
N ARG A 460 -34.54 -25.20 35.25
CA ARG A 460 -35.39 -26.20 35.91
C ARG A 460 -36.47 -25.53 36.79
N PRO A 461 -37.73 -26.03 36.76
CA PRO A 461 -38.79 -25.50 37.62
C PRO A 461 -38.50 -25.88 39.08
N ASN A 462 -38.79 -24.96 40.00
CA ASN A 462 -38.73 -25.16 41.45
C ASN A 462 -37.36 -25.52 42.05
N TRP A 463 -36.27 -25.57 41.25
CA TRP A 463 -34.92 -25.85 41.76
C TRP A 463 -34.23 -24.63 42.38
N VAL A 464 -34.68 -23.42 42.04
CA VAL A 464 -34.24 -22.15 42.65
C VAL A 464 -35.46 -21.29 42.94
N LEU A 465 -35.41 -20.44 43.98
CA LEU A 465 -36.55 -19.60 44.37
C LEU A 465 -36.91 -18.57 43.28
N GLU A 466 -35.93 -17.74 42.89
CA GLU A 466 -36.14 -16.67 41.91
C GLU A 466 -35.79 -17.12 40.48
N VAL A 467 -36.55 -18.10 39.97
CA VAL A 467 -36.38 -18.67 38.62
C VAL A 467 -36.26 -17.60 37.52
N GLY A 468 -37.04 -16.51 37.60
CA GLY A 468 -37.00 -15.40 36.64
C GLY A 468 -35.73 -14.55 36.74
N HIS A 469 -35.26 -14.28 37.96
CA HIS A 469 -34.03 -13.50 38.19
C HIS A 469 -32.81 -14.28 37.70
N TRP A 470 -32.63 -15.52 38.21
CA TRP A 470 -31.42 -16.30 37.94
C TRP A 470 -31.24 -16.65 36.46
N ARG A 471 -32.32 -16.96 35.73
CA ARG A 471 -32.26 -17.15 34.27
C ARG A 471 -31.74 -15.92 33.52
N ASN A 472 -32.12 -14.72 33.96
CA ASN A 472 -31.64 -13.48 33.34
C ASN A 472 -30.17 -13.21 33.69
N VAL A 473 -29.78 -13.43 34.95
CA VAL A 473 -28.38 -13.27 35.41
C VAL A 473 -27.43 -14.21 34.65
N THR A 474 -27.69 -15.52 34.66
CA THR A 474 -26.76 -16.48 34.02
C THR A 474 -26.73 -16.31 32.49
N ARG A 475 -27.86 -15.95 31.87
CA ARG A 475 -27.91 -15.60 30.43
C ARG A 475 -27.11 -14.35 30.10
N ASN A 476 -27.16 -13.32 30.94
CA ASN A 476 -26.39 -12.09 30.74
C ASN A 476 -24.88 -12.32 30.90
N ILE A 477 -24.48 -13.21 31.82
CA ILE A 477 -23.09 -13.66 31.96
C ILE A 477 -22.66 -14.49 30.74
N GLU A 478 -23.46 -15.47 30.27
CA GLU A 478 -23.14 -16.23 29.04
C GLU A 478 -23.03 -15.29 27.82
N ASN A 479 -23.90 -14.28 27.70
CA ASN A 479 -23.81 -13.27 26.63
C ASN A 479 -22.49 -12.48 26.71
N ARG A 480 -22.15 -11.87 27.86
CA ARG A 480 -20.93 -11.07 28.05
C ARG A 480 -19.66 -11.88 27.78
N LEU A 481 -19.59 -13.11 28.29
CA LEU A 481 -18.49 -14.03 28.00
C LEU A 481 -18.42 -14.41 26.52
N SER A 482 -19.56 -14.62 25.86
CA SER A 482 -19.63 -14.98 24.44
C SER A 482 -19.15 -13.86 23.51
N ASP A 483 -19.44 -12.61 23.87
CA ASP A 483 -19.00 -11.43 23.12
C ASP A 483 -17.50 -11.18 23.32
N ALA A 484 -17.01 -11.26 24.57
CA ALA A 484 -15.57 -11.22 24.85
C ALA A 484 -14.81 -12.34 24.11
N LEU A 485 -15.35 -13.57 24.10
CA LEU A 485 -14.75 -14.68 23.35
C LEU A 485 -14.77 -14.43 21.83
N HIS A 486 -15.85 -13.86 21.28
CA HIS A 486 -15.88 -13.45 19.88
C HIS A 486 -14.80 -12.41 19.60
N GLU A 487 -14.66 -11.40 20.46
CA GLU A 487 -13.66 -10.35 20.29
C GLU A 487 -12.23 -10.92 20.30
N ARG A 488 -11.88 -11.78 21.27
CA ARG A 488 -10.54 -12.40 21.32
C ARG A 488 -10.27 -13.34 20.15
N LEU A 489 -11.28 -14.05 19.64
CA LEU A 489 -11.16 -14.83 18.39
C LEU A 489 -10.87 -13.91 17.20
N THR A 490 -11.63 -12.81 17.04
CA THR A 490 -11.45 -11.85 15.95
C THR A 490 -10.09 -11.15 16.02
N GLN A 491 -9.68 -10.66 17.20
CA GLN A 491 -8.36 -10.06 17.44
C GLN A 491 -7.19 -11.02 17.09
N ARG A 492 -7.35 -12.32 17.36
CA ARG A 492 -6.31 -13.33 17.11
C ARG A 492 -6.27 -13.83 15.68
N PHE A 493 -7.43 -13.98 15.02
CA PHE A 493 -7.55 -14.71 13.74
C PHE A 493 -8.00 -13.84 12.54
N VAL A 494 -8.22 -12.53 12.74
CA VAL A 494 -8.51 -11.57 11.66
C VAL A 494 -7.59 -10.35 11.76
N ASP A 495 -6.71 -10.17 10.78
CA ASP A 495 -6.10 -8.86 10.54
C ASP A 495 -7.07 -8.00 9.71
N LYS A 496 -7.73 -7.05 10.39
CA LYS A 496 -8.68 -6.14 9.77
C LYS A 496 -8.09 -5.34 8.60
N ARG A 497 -6.80 -4.95 8.65
CA ARG A 497 -6.15 -4.18 7.58
C ARG A 497 -6.08 -5.01 6.31
N THR A 498 -5.49 -6.20 6.41
CA THR A 498 -5.36 -7.10 5.24
C THR A 498 -6.72 -7.64 4.78
N SER A 499 -7.67 -7.93 5.68
CA SER A 499 -9.03 -8.36 5.32
C SER A 499 -9.79 -7.30 4.53
N LEU A 500 -9.89 -6.06 5.02
CA LEU A 500 -10.62 -4.98 4.34
C LEU A 500 -10.00 -4.62 2.99
N LEU A 501 -8.66 -4.58 2.93
CA LEU A 501 -7.93 -4.31 1.69
C LEU A 501 -8.13 -5.46 0.67
N MET A 502 -8.16 -6.71 1.13
CA MET A 502 -8.48 -7.88 0.30
C MET A 502 -9.94 -7.94 -0.17
N SER A 503 -10.90 -7.38 0.56
CA SER A 503 -12.32 -7.31 0.15
C SER A 503 -12.52 -6.19 -0.89
N ARG A 504 -12.11 -4.96 -0.57
CA ARG A 504 -12.31 -3.77 -1.43
C ARG A 504 -11.59 -3.88 -2.77
N LEU A 505 -10.41 -4.51 -2.83
CA LEU A 505 -9.72 -4.83 -4.10
C LEU A 505 -10.54 -5.69 -5.09
N ARG A 506 -11.66 -6.28 -4.67
CA ARG A 506 -12.49 -7.19 -5.50
C ARG A 506 -13.85 -6.63 -5.85
N GLU A 507 -14.45 -5.84 -4.97
CA GLU A 507 -15.79 -5.28 -5.19
C GLU A 507 -15.79 -4.25 -6.32
N LYS A 508 -14.62 -3.68 -6.66
CA LYS A 508 -14.45 -2.63 -7.66
C LYS A 508 -15.32 -1.39 -7.39
N GLU A 509 -15.66 -1.16 -6.12
CA GLU A 509 -16.03 0.17 -5.71
C GLU A 509 -14.82 1.08 -5.91
N ASP A 510 -15.03 2.25 -6.51
CA ASP A 510 -13.98 3.25 -6.65
C ASP A 510 -13.52 3.63 -5.24
N ILE A 511 -12.31 3.22 -4.88
CA ILE A 511 -11.71 3.59 -3.59
C ILE A 511 -11.61 5.11 -3.62
N MET A 512 -12.40 5.78 -2.78
CA MET A 512 -12.27 7.21 -2.56
C MET A 512 -10.93 7.46 -1.87
N THR A 513 -9.89 7.58 -2.68
CA THR A 513 -8.66 8.24 -2.28
C THR A 513 -8.85 9.73 -2.53
N ASP A 514 -8.53 10.55 -1.54
CA ASP A 514 -8.58 12.01 -1.66
C ASP A 514 -7.15 12.52 -1.71
N ILE A 515 -6.83 13.32 -2.71
CA ILE A 515 -5.47 13.83 -2.93
C ILE A 515 -5.49 15.29 -2.52
N SER A 516 -4.77 15.61 -1.43
CA SER A 516 -4.70 16.98 -0.94
C SER A 516 -3.96 17.90 -1.93
N ASP A 517 -4.20 19.21 -1.84
CA ASP A 517 -3.44 20.22 -2.59
C ASP A 517 -1.92 20.14 -2.34
N THR A 518 -1.51 19.58 -1.20
CA THR A 518 -0.11 19.30 -0.84
C THR A 518 0.45 18.02 -1.46
N GLY A 519 -0.35 17.24 -2.20
CA GLY A 519 0.05 16.01 -2.86
C GLY A 519 0.05 14.75 -1.98
N GLU A 520 -0.52 14.79 -0.77
CA GLU A 520 -0.71 13.58 0.05
C GLU A 520 -1.85 12.74 -0.53
N VAL A 521 -1.60 11.45 -0.78
CA VAL A 521 -2.64 10.50 -1.22
C VAL A 521 -3.23 9.85 0.03
N LYS A 522 -4.47 10.22 0.37
CA LYS A 522 -5.19 9.67 1.53
C LYS A 522 -6.23 8.65 1.08
N VAL A 523 -6.29 7.50 1.75
CA VAL A 523 -7.36 6.51 1.59
C VAL A 523 -8.16 6.51 2.89
N GLU A 524 -9.43 6.95 2.85
CA GLU A 524 -10.31 7.04 4.04
C GLU A 524 -9.60 7.62 5.28
N ASP A 525 -9.21 8.88 5.19
CA ASP A 525 -8.44 9.66 6.18
C ASP A 525 -7.00 9.18 6.51
N GLN A 526 -6.49 8.10 5.89
CA GLN A 526 -5.11 7.62 6.13
C GLN A 526 -4.16 7.92 4.96
N ILE A 527 -3.06 8.63 5.22
CA ILE A 527 -2.00 8.92 4.25
C ILE A 527 -1.29 7.61 3.85
N VAL A 528 -1.30 7.28 2.56
CA VAL A 528 -0.61 6.10 1.98
C VAL A 528 0.75 6.48 1.38
N GLY A 529 0.88 7.71 0.90
CA GLY A 529 2.10 8.22 0.25
C GLY A 529 1.92 9.67 -0.23
N SER A 530 2.90 10.18 -0.96
CA SER A 530 2.86 11.52 -1.55
C SER A 530 3.30 11.52 -3.01
N VAL A 531 2.64 12.35 -3.83
CA VAL A 531 3.03 12.62 -5.22
C VAL A 531 3.90 13.88 -5.23
N ILE A 532 5.21 13.69 -5.38
CA ILE A 532 6.23 14.75 -5.39
C ILE A 532 6.63 14.99 -6.85
N GLY A 533 6.28 16.16 -7.38
CA GLY A 533 6.39 16.44 -8.82
C GLY A 533 5.52 15.49 -9.64
N LEU A 534 6.16 14.55 -10.36
CA LEU A 534 5.50 13.48 -11.12
C LEU A 534 5.79 12.06 -10.55
N GLU A 535 6.52 11.94 -9.43
CA GLU A 535 6.87 10.66 -8.80
C GLU A 535 6.02 10.40 -7.54
N PHE A 536 5.66 9.14 -7.30
CA PHE A 536 4.87 8.73 -6.13
C PHE A 536 5.72 7.92 -5.15
N THR A 537 5.83 8.40 -3.92
CA THR A 537 6.54 7.74 -2.82
C THR A 537 5.54 7.17 -1.81
N LEU A 538 5.68 5.88 -1.46
CA LEU A 538 4.87 5.25 -0.41
C LEU A 538 5.48 5.50 0.97
N GLY A 539 4.63 5.61 1.99
CA GLY A 539 5.07 5.62 3.39
C GLY A 539 5.70 4.30 3.83
N GLU A 540 6.64 4.38 4.78
CA GLU A 540 7.34 3.20 5.31
C GLU A 540 6.36 2.14 5.85
N THR A 541 6.53 0.90 5.40
CA THR A 541 5.69 -0.24 5.80
C THR A 541 6.52 -1.53 5.89
N ASP A 542 6.41 -2.24 7.01
CA ASP A 542 7.23 -3.44 7.30
C ASP A 542 6.95 -4.66 6.41
N ASP A 543 5.80 -4.70 5.72
CA ASP A 543 5.35 -5.85 4.93
C ASP A 543 5.33 -5.57 3.42
N LYS A 544 6.25 -6.22 2.70
CA LYS A 544 6.37 -6.17 1.23
C LYS A 544 5.15 -6.74 0.49
N ALA A 545 4.31 -7.53 1.15
CA ALA A 545 3.02 -7.95 0.60
C ALA A 545 1.99 -6.81 0.64
N GLN A 546 1.95 -6.02 1.72
CA GLN A 546 1.11 -4.83 1.84
C GLN A 546 1.59 -3.73 0.87
N GLU A 547 2.90 -3.49 0.78
CA GLU A 547 3.50 -2.53 -0.15
C GLU A 547 3.02 -2.77 -1.60
N LYS A 548 3.09 -4.02 -2.08
CA LYS A 548 2.66 -4.37 -3.44
C LYS A 548 1.14 -4.19 -3.65
N ALA A 549 0.33 -4.48 -2.63
CA ALA A 549 -1.12 -4.31 -2.71
C ALA A 549 -1.51 -2.81 -2.74
N LEU A 550 -0.88 -1.99 -1.89
CA LEU A 550 -1.08 -0.53 -1.85
C LEU A 550 -0.67 0.14 -3.17
N ARG A 551 0.50 -0.22 -3.75
CA ARG A 551 0.89 0.22 -5.11
C ARG A 551 -0.20 -0.09 -6.13
N SER A 552 -0.73 -1.31 -6.15
CA SER A 552 -1.75 -1.73 -7.12
C SER A 552 -3.12 -1.04 -6.92
N ALA A 553 -3.45 -0.63 -5.70
CA ALA A 553 -4.68 0.11 -5.40
C ALA A 553 -4.56 1.60 -5.79
N SER A 554 -3.41 2.22 -5.54
CA SER A 554 -3.18 3.66 -5.77
C SER A 554 -3.01 4.01 -7.25
N LEU A 555 -2.58 3.05 -8.09
CA LEU A 555 -2.11 3.28 -9.46
C LEU A 555 -3.09 4.08 -10.33
N ALA A 556 -4.38 3.74 -10.32
CA ALA A 556 -5.37 4.38 -11.18
C ALA A 556 -5.52 5.90 -10.90
N GLN A 557 -5.53 6.30 -9.63
CA GLN A 557 -5.75 7.69 -9.24
C GLN A 557 -4.45 8.51 -9.17
N VAL A 558 -3.32 7.86 -8.85
CA VAL A 558 -1.99 8.46 -9.01
C VAL A 558 -1.72 8.80 -10.49
N SER A 559 -2.08 7.92 -11.43
CA SER A 559 -2.03 8.23 -12.86
C SER A 559 -2.93 9.41 -13.25
N ALA A 560 -4.14 9.52 -12.70
CA ALA A 560 -5.05 10.63 -13.00
C ALA A 560 -4.54 11.99 -12.48
N GLU A 561 -3.93 12.03 -11.29
CA GLU A 561 -3.28 13.26 -10.77
C GLU A 561 -2.01 13.61 -11.57
N ILE A 562 -1.26 12.61 -12.04
CA ILE A 562 -0.11 12.82 -12.92
C ILE A 562 -0.56 13.34 -14.30
N GLU A 563 -1.65 12.83 -14.87
CA GLU A 563 -2.27 13.39 -16.08
C GLU A 563 -2.69 14.85 -15.86
N ARG A 564 -3.32 15.18 -14.72
CA ARG A 564 -3.67 16.56 -14.36
C ARG A 564 -2.43 17.46 -14.26
N ARG A 565 -1.36 17.01 -13.60
CA ARG A 565 -0.10 17.77 -13.47
C ARG A 565 0.62 17.96 -14.81
N ILE A 566 0.63 16.96 -15.68
CA ILE A 566 1.15 17.10 -17.05
C ILE A 566 0.24 18.05 -17.86
N GLY A 567 -1.07 18.04 -17.62
CA GLY A 567 -2.01 19.04 -18.12
C GLY A 567 -1.62 20.47 -17.71
N LEU A 568 -1.34 20.70 -16.43
CA LEU A 568 -0.85 22.00 -15.93
C LEU A 568 0.49 22.39 -16.57
N ILE A 569 1.52 21.53 -16.50
CA ILE A 569 2.85 21.79 -17.08
C ILE A 569 2.77 22.15 -18.57
N THR A 570 1.88 21.51 -19.33
CA THR A 570 1.71 21.75 -20.78
C THR A 570 0.77 22.91 -21.15
N THR A 571 0.12 23.54 -20.16
CA THR A 571 -0.88 24.61 -20.39
C THR A 571 -0.53 25.93 -19.67
N GLU A 572 0.04 25.87 -18.47
CA GLU A 572 0.33 27.02 -17.62
C GLU A 572 1.82 27.37 -17.60
N GLN A 573 2.17 28.43 -18.34
CA GLN A 573 3.40 29.23 -18.23
C GLN A 573 4.77 28.50 -18.31
N PRO A 574 5.45 28.55 -19.47
CA PRO A 574 6.85 28.14 -19.67
C PRO A 574 7.90 28.66 -18.67
N SER A 575 7.58 29.67 -17.86
CA SER A 575 8.48 30.35 -16.90
C SER A 575 8.69 29.62 -15.57
N GLN A 576 7.97 28.52 -15.30
CA GLN A 576 8.19 27.68 -14.10
C GLN A 576 9.20 26.54 -14.32
N LEU A 577 9.65 26.32 -15.55
CA LEU A 577 10.69 25.33 -15.85
C LEU A 577 12.08 25.96 -15.71
N LEU A 578 12.97 25.23 -15.04
CA LEU A 578 14.37 25.61 -14.84
C LEU A 578 15.29 24.44 -15.22
N ILE A 579 16.53 24.76 -15.60
CA ILE A 579 17.59 23.76 -15.79
C ILE A 579 18.47 23.74 -14.53
N ASP A 580 18.60 22.59 -13.89
CA ASP A 580 19.44 22.41 -12.69
C ASP A 580 20.93 22.29 -13.04
N ASP A 581 21.78 22.37 -12.02
CA ASP A 581 23.23 22.20 -12.19
C ASP A 581 23.65 20.71 -12.43
N GLN A 582 22.69 19.79 -12.63
CA GLN A 582 22.89 18.39 -13.06
C GLN A 582 22.43 18.11 -14.51
N GLY A 583 21.98 19.14 -15.24
CA GLY A 583 21.48 19.01 -16.62
C GLY A 583 20.08 18.38 -16.71
N GLN A 584 19.26 18.53 -15.67
CA GLN A 584 17.86 18.13 -15.63
C GLN A 584 16.96 19.35 -15.82
N ILE A 585 15.79 19.14 -16.41
CA ILE A 585 14.73 20.14 -16.53
C ILE A 585 13.76 19.85 -15.39
N CYS A 586 13.57 20.84 -14.52
CA CYS A 586 12.77 20.75 -13.30
C CYS A 586 11.55 21.67 -13.39
N TRP A 587 10.43 21.20 -12.85
CA TRP A 587 9.24 22.01 -12.56
C TRP A 587 9.23 22.28 -11.05
N GLY A 588 9.43 23.55 -10.67
CA GLY A 588 9.80 23.88 -9.28
C GLY A 588 11.10 23.16 -8.88
N GLU A 589 11.07 22.44 -7.75
CA GLU A 589 12.21 21.66 -7.25
C GLU A 589 12.29 20.22 -7.78
N HIS A 590 11.42 19.83 -8.73
CA HIS A 590 11.24 18.42 -9.12
C HIS A 590 11.60 18.16 -10.58
N ALA A 591 12.54 17.24 -10.82
CA ALA A 591 13.01 16.89 -12.16
C ALA A 591 11.92 16.13 -12.96
N ILE A 592 11.68 16.57 -14.19
CA ILE A 592 10.72 15.94 -15.13
C ILE A 592 11.40 15.37 -16.38
N ALA A 593 12.59 15.86 -16.74
CA ALA A 593 13.35 15.39 -17.89
C ALA A 593 14.86 15.59 -17.68
N ARG A 594 15.67 14.86 -18.44
CA ARG A 594 17.12 15.01 -18.51
C ARG A 594 17.56 15.48 -19.89
N ILE A 595 18.55 16.36 -19.96
CA ILE A 595 19.16 16.82 -21.20
C ILE A 595 20.30 15.87 -21.56
N GLU A 596 20.29 15.33 -22.78
CA GLU A 596 21.32 14.44 -23.34
C GLU A 596 21.93 15.05 -24.61
N ALA A 597 23.19 14.71 -24.91
CA ALA A 597 23.96 15.31 -26.00
C ALA A 597 23.55 14.77 -27.38
N GLY A 598 22.92 15.61 -28.20
CA GLY A 598 22.61 15.32 -29.60
C GLY A 598 23.83 15.40 -30.53
N ASP A 599 23.60 15.46 -31.84
CA ASP A 599 24.67 15.26 -32.84
C ASP A 599 25.40 16.55 -33.23
N ALA A 600 24.80 17.71 -32.99
CA ALA A 600 25.47 19.01 -33.03
C ALA A 600 25.41 19.70 -31.66
N ILE A 601 26.42 20.54 -31.38
CA ILE A 601 26.63 21.19 -30.07
C ILE A 601 25.42 22.04 -29.63
N LEU A 602 24.73 22.68 -30.59
CA LEU A 602 23.56 23.54 -30.35
C LEU A 602 22.22 22.78 -30.41
N SER A 603 22.23 21.45 -30.56
CA SER A 603 21.01 20.62 -30.67
C SER A 603 21.02 19.43 -29.71
N PRO A 604 20.95 19.66 -28.37
CA PRO A 604 20.69 18.60 -27.41
C PRO A 604 19.28 18.02 -27.60
N TYR A 605 18.99 16.90 -26.94
CA TYR A 605 17.64 16.36 -26.83
C TYR A 605 17.24 16.15 -25.36
N SER A 606 15.95 16.32 -25.07
CA SER A 606 15.36 16.05 -23.76
C SER A 606 14.80 14.63 -23.72
N ARG A 607 15.10 13.90 -22.65
CA ARG A 607 14.53 12.59 -22.33
C ARG A 607 13.66 12.71 -21.08
N ILE A 608 12.39 12.35 -21.18
CA ILE A 608 11.47 12.36 -20.02
C ILE A 608 11.91 11.33 -18.98
N ILE A 609 11.75 11.67 -17.69
CA ILE A 609 11.95 10.74 -16.57
C ILE A 609 10.67 9.90 -16.47
N THR A 610 10.71 8.68 -17.01
CA THR A 610 9.56 7.78 -17.07
C THR A 610 9.41 6.94 -15.79
N ASN A 611 8.17 6.72 -15.37
CA ASN A 611 7.82 5.87 -14.23
C ASN A 611 6.62 4.96 -14.54
N GLU A 612 6.18 4.15 -13.57
CA GLU A 612 5.08 3.17 -13.76
C GLU A 612 3.67 3.78 -13.82
N TYR A 613 3.52 5.10 -13.66
CA TYR A 613 2.23 5.81 -13.57
C TYR A 613 1.95 6.75 -14.76
N ILE A 614 2.96 7.17 -15.51
CA ILE A 614 2.83 8.03 -16.71
C ILE A 614 2.31 7.20 -17.90
N SER A 615 1.29 7.69 -18.61
CA SER A 615 0.80 7.04 -19.83
C SER A 615 1.73 7.31 -21.02
N SER A 616 1.77 6.40 -22.01
CA SER A 616 2.58 6.57 -23.23
C SER A 616 2.07 7.70 -24.14
N ALA A 617 0.85 8.20 -23.95
CA ALA A 617 0.35 9.40 -24.62
C ALA A 617 0.87 10.67 -23.91
N ASP A 618 0.91 10.67 -22.58
CA ASP A 618 1.38 11.80 -21.78
C ASP A 618 2.91 11.92 -21.80
N GLU A 619 3.64 10.82 -21.88
CA GLU A 619 5.09 10.82 -22.15
C GLU A 619 5.40 11.52 -23.48
N GLN A 620 4.61 11.25 -24.53
CA GLN A 620 4.76 11.91 -25.84
C GLN A 620 4.40 13.39 -25.76
N ARG A 621 3.27 13.73 -25.14
CA ARG A 621 2.79 15.11 -24.97
C ARG A 621 3.79 15.97 -24.18
N LEU A 622 4.28 15.46 -23.05
CA LEU A 622 5.30 16.10 -22.23
C LEU A 622 6.64 16.16 -22.98
N GLY A 623 7.01 15.09 -23.71
CA GLY A 623 8.20 15.04 -24.55
C GLY A 623 8.24 16.11 -25.64
N GLU A 624 7.13 16.31 -26.36
CA GLU A 624 7.02 17.36 -27.39
C GLU A 624 7.02 18.77 -26.78
N PHE A 625 6.36 18.97 -25.63
CA PHE A 625 6.38 20.24 -24.90
C PHE A 625 7.78 20.59 -24.41
N VAL A 626 8.44 19.71 -23.65
CA VAL A 626 9.78 19.92 -23.09
C VAL A 626 10.83 20.10 -24.19
N LYS A 627 10.72 19.37 -25.31
CA LYS A 627 11.56 19.56 -26.51
C LYS A 627 11.37 20.94 -27.15
N THR A 628 10.14 21.42 -27.23
CA THR A 628 9.81 22.75 -27.77
C THR A 628 10.29 23.86 -26.84
N TRP A 629 10.12 23.68 -25.53
CA TRP A 629 10.61 24.57 -24.48
C TRP A 629 12.15 24.69 -24.51
N LEU A 630 12.86 23.56 -24.45
CA LEU A 630 14.33 23.51 -24.48
C LEU A 630 14.88 24.16 -25.75
N LYS A 631 14.21 23.96 -26.89
CA LYS A 631 14.56 24.66 -28.13
C LYS A 631 14.34 26.17 -28.00
N SER A 632 13.20 26.62 -27.46
CA SER A 632 12.91 28.05 -27.26
C SER A 632 13.93 28.73 -26.33
N GLU A 633 14.39 28.04 -25.29
CA GLU A 633 15.40 28.53 -24.36
C GLU A 633 16.77 28.70 -25.04
N ILE A 634 17.18 27.70 -25.84
CA ILE A 634 18.40 27.74 -26.66
C ILE A 634 18.30 28.82 -27.75
N ASP A 635 17.18 28.89 -28.48
CA ASP A 635 16.90 29.91 -29.50
C ASP A 635 16.91 31.33 -28.90
N THR A 636 16.47 31.49 -27.64
CA THR A 636 16.46 32.79 -26.92
C THR A 636 17.85 33.20 -26.48
N HIS A 637 18.54 32.35 -25.71
CA HIS A 637 19.82 32.69 -25.10
C HIS A 637 21.02 32.59 -26.03
N LEU A 638 21.01 31.69 -27.02
CA LEU A 638 22.12 31.45 -27.95
C LEU A 638 21.83 31.93 -29.39
N SER A 639 20.80 32.76 -29.58
CA SER A 639 20.33 33.28 -30.88
C SER A 639 21.45 33.73 -31.84
N SER A 640 22.51 34.38 -31.34
CA SER A 640 23.67 34.80 -32.14
C SER A 640 24.48 33.63 -32.71
N LEU A 641 24.70 32.55 -31.93
CA LEU A 641 25.43 31.37 -32.40
C LEU A 641 24.62 30.59 -33.44
N ILE A 642 23.32 30.45 -33.21
CA ILE A 642 22.40 29.71 -34.09
C ILE A 642 22.34 30.40 -35.46
N LYS A 643 22.22 31.73 -35.48
CA LYS A 643 22.22 32.54 -36.71
C LYS A 643 23.60 32.59 -37.42
N LEU A 644 24.70 32.37 -36.69
CA LEU A 644 26.04 32.22 -37.27
C LEU A 644 26.31 30.81 -37.84
N ASN A 645 25.69 29.79 -37.27
CA ASN A 645 25.79 28.39 -37.74
C ASN A 645 24.95 28.13 -39.01
N ASP A 646 23.93 28.96 -39.24
CA ASP A 646 23.04 28.91 -40.40
C ASP A 646 23.83 29.14 -41.72
N PRO A 647 23.79 28.17 -42.66
CA PRO A 647 24.56 28.22 -43.90
C PRO A 647 24.13 29.32 -44.89
N GLU A 648 22.95 29.91 -44.73
CA GLU A 648 22.44 31.00 -45.58
C GLU A 648 22.87 32.39 -45.08
N ASN A 649 23.12 32.53 -43.77
CA ASN A 649 23.43 33.81 -43.12
C ASN A 649 24.89 34.27 -43.29
N VAL A 650 25.82 33.35 -43.53
CA VAL A 650 27.27 33.64 -43.56
C VAL A 650 27.95 32.91 -44.72
N THR A 651 28.66 33.64 -45.57
CA THR A 651 29.21 33.13 -46.84
C THR A 651 30.73 33.26 -46.94
N GLY A 652 31.35 32.46 -47.82
CA GLY A 652 32.80 32.49 -48.09
C GLY A 652 33.65 32.24 -46.84
N LEU A 653 34.76 32.98 -46.71
CA LEU A 653 35.71 32.84 -45.59
C LEU A 653 35.09 33.18 -44.23
N ALA A 654 34.05 34.02 -44.17
CA ALA A 654 33.34 34.32 -42.92
C ALA A 654 32.73 33.06 -42.28
N ARG A 655 32.28 32.10 -43.11
CA ARG A 655 31.65 30.85 -42.65
C ARG A 655 32.62 29.93 -41.91
N GLY A 656 33.90 29.92 -42.31
CA GLY A 656 34.94 29.17 -41.58
C GLY A 656 35.15 29.70 -40.16
N VAL A 657 35.23 31.03 -40.02
CA VAL A 657 35.37 31.70 -38.71
C VAL A 657 34.08 31.62 -37.88
N ALA A 658 32.90 31.65 -38.51
CA ALA A 658 31.63 31.40 -37.83
C ALA A 658 31.54 29.97 -37.28
N PHE A 659 31.98 28.97 -38.05
CA PHE A 659 32.02 27.58 -37.59
C PHE A 659 33.00 27.38 -36.42
N GLN A 660 34.23 27.92 -36.54
CA GLN A 660 35.20 27.94 -35.43
C GLN A 660 34.63 28.61 -34.17
N LEU A 661 33.87 29.72 -34.32
CA LEU A 661 33.20 30.38 -33.20
C LEU A 661 32.14 29.46 -32.56
N VAL A 662 31.33 28.76 -33.34
CA VAL A 662 30.30 27.83 -32.83
C VAL A 662 30.93 26.65 -32.08
N GLU A 663 31.99 26.04 -32.61
CA GLU A 663 32.72 24.95 -31.94
C GLU A 663 33.36 25.40 -30.60
N ASN A 664 33.77 26.67 -30.50
CA ASN A 664 34.41 27.24 -29.31
C ASN A 664 33.46 28.13 -28.49
N PHE A 665 32.16 27.80 -28.47
CA PHE A 665 31.13 28.43 -27.62
C PHE A 665 31.05 29.97 -27.73
N GLY A 666 31.43 30.50 -28.90
CA GLY A 666 31.43 31.91 -29.24
C GLY A 666 32.68 32.70 -28.86
N ILE A 667 33.80 32.02 -28.54
CA ILE A 667 35.07 32.63 -28.08
C ILE A 667 36.28 32.00 -28.77
N LEU A 668 37.03 32.80 -29.53
CA LEU A 668 38.30 32.41 -30.18
C LEU A 668 39.47 33.29 -29.72
N VAL A 669 40.65 32.70 -29.51
CA VAL A 669 41.89 33.44 -29.22
C VAL A 669 42.47 33.99 -30.53
N ARG A 670 42.63 35.32 -30.61
CA ARG A 670 42.94 36.04 -31.86
C ARG A 670 44.28 35.64 -32.48
N ASP A 671 45.28 35.28 -31.66
CA ASP A 671 46.60 34.88 -32.16
C ASP A 671 46.60 33.49 -32.84
N GLU A 672 45.65 32.61 -32.51
CA GLU A 672 45.52 31.27 -33.10
C GLU A 672 44.92 31.35 -34.51
N VAL A 673 43.82 32.11 -34.66
CA VAL A 673 43.10 32.35 -35.93
C VAL A 673 43.60 33.59 -36.70
N ASN A 674 44.81 34.09 -36.37
CA ASN A 674 45.36 35.35 -36.90
C ASN A 674 45.49 35.37 -38.44
N ASN A 675 45.72 34.23 -39.07
CA ASN A 675 45.80 34.12 -40.53
C ASN A 675 44.42 34.24 -41.18
N ASP A 676 43.42 33.54 -40.65
CA ASP A 676 42.04 33.56 -41.13
C ASP A 676 41.46 34.98 -41.01
N ILE A 677 41.70 35.65 -39.87
CA ILE A 677 41.30 37.05 -39.64
C ILE A 677 41.91 38.01 -40.67
N LYS A 678 43.17 37.78 -41.09
CA LYS A 678 43.83 38.59 -42.14
C LYS A 678 43.25 38.32 -43.53
N ALA A 679 42.78 37.10 -43.78
CA ALA A 679 42.12 36.73 -45.03
C ALA A 679 40.66 37.24 -45.13
N LEU A 680 39.99 37.49 -43.99
CA LEU A 680 38.67 38.15 -43.99
C LEU A 680 38.76 39.59 -44.52
N ASP A 681 38.01 39.88 -45.57
CA ASP A 681 37.81 41.23 -46.11
C ASP A 681 36.85 42.09 -45.26
N GLN A 682 36.54 43.29 -45.76
CA GLN A 682 35.68 44.26 -45.08
C GLN A 682 34.20 43.80 -45.00
N GLU A 683 33.70 43.05 -45.98
CA GLU A 683 32.31 42.59 -46.04
C GLU A 683 32.10 41.34 -45.17
N ALA A 684 33.03 40.38 -45.23
CA ALA A 684 33.07 39.22 -44.36
C ALA A 684 33.11 39.62 -42.87
N ARG A 685 33.88 40.66 -42.52
CA ARG A 685 33.88 41.25 -41.17
C ARG A 685 32.56 41.96 -40.83
N LYS A 686 31.87 42.56 -41.82
CA LYS A 686 30.56 43.20 -41.64
C LYS A 686 29.45 42.15 -41.42
N GLN A 687 29.48 41.01 -42.12
CA GLN A 687 28.59 39.87 -41.88
C GLN A 687 28.71 39.38 -40.43
N LEU A 688 29.91 39.05 -39.96
CA LEU A 688 30.12 38.57 -38.59
C LEU A 688 29.69 39.59 -37.52
N ARG A 689 29.97 40.88 -37.73
CA ARG A 689 29.53 41.96 -36.83
C ARG A 689 28.00 42.07 -36.73
N ARG A 690 27.25 41.77 -37.80
CA ARG A 690 25.76 41.78 -37.81
C ARG A 690 25.17 40.84 -36.76
N PHE A 691 25.85 39.73 -36.46
CA PHE A 691 25.43 38.73 -35.48
C PHE A 691 26.08 38.91 -34.09
N GLY A 692 26.68 40.09 -33.83
CA GLY A 692 27.20 40.47 -32.51
C GLY A 692 28.67 40.12 -32.26
N VAL A 693 29.39 39.58 -33.24
CA VAL A 693 30.82 39.24 -33.11
C VAL A 693 31.67 40.52 -32.99
N ARG A 694 32.39 40.65 -31.87
CA ARG A 694 33.42 41.67 -31.65
C ARG A 694 34.82 41.12 -31.95
N PHE A 695 35.64 41.98 -32.55
CA PHE A 695 37.04 41.71 -32.90
C PHE A 695 37.96 42.48 -31.95
N GLY A 696 38.22 41.93 -30.76
CA GLY A 696 39.10 42.52 -29.75
C GLY A 696 40.58 42.48 -30.13
N ALA A 697 41.43 42.99 -29.25
CA ALA A 697 42.88 42.87 -29.34
C ALA A 697 43.35 41.42 -29.14
N TYR A 698 42.75 40.68 -28.21
CA TYR A 698 43.19 39.33 -27.84
C TYR A 698 42.20 38.22 -28.21
N HIS A 699 40.91 38.51 -28.34
CA HIS A 699 39.88 37.53 -28.67
C HIS A 699 38.93 38.02 -29.77
N ILE A 700 38.34 37.08 -30.48
CA ILE A 700 37.09 37.28 -31.23
C ILE A 700 35.98 36.60 -30.43
N PHE A 701 34.96 37.36 -30.04
CA PHE A 701 33.94 36.86 -29.12
C PHE A 701 32.59 37.57 -29.31
N ILE A 702 31.52 36.96 -28.79
CA ILE A 702 30.17 37.53 -28.80
C ILE A 702 29.80 37.98 -27.38
N PRO A 703 29.79 39.30 -27.07
CA PRO A 703 29.65 39.79 -25.69
C PRO A 703 28.31 39.41 -25.02
N GLN A 704 27.28 39.11 -25.79
CA GLN A 704 25.98 38.70 -25.25
C GLN A 704 26.04 37.32 -24.57
N LEU A 705 26.98 36.45 -24.96
CA LEU A 705 27.18 35.12 -24.40
C LEU A 705 27.91 35.13 -23.04
N LEU A 706 28.55 36.26 -22.69
CA LEU A 706 29.19 36.48 -21.39
C LEU A 706 28.18 36.88 -20.28
N LYS A 707 26.87 36.86 -20.57
CA LYS A 707 25.81 37.05 -19.58
C LYS A 707 25.53 35.74 -18.85
N PRO A 708 25.22 35.75 -17.53
CA PRO A 708 25.14 34.54 -16.72
C PRO A 708 24.27 33.39 -17.27
N ALA A 709 23.08 33.69 -17.82
CA ALA A 709 22.19 32.65 -18.37
C ALA A 709 22.75 31.99 -19.65
N PRO A 710 23.11 32.75 -20.73
CA PRO A 710 23.88 32.19 -21.84
C PRO A 710 25.16 31.45 -21.43
N THR A 711 25.94 31.98 -20.46
CA THR A 711 27.18 31.32 -20.00
C THR A 711 26.88 29.98 -19.32
N LYS A 712 25.89 29.91 -18.41
CA LYS A 712 25.44 28.64 -17.79
C LYS A 712 25.04 27.61 -18.87
N LEU A 713 24.24 28.02 -19.85
CA LEU A 713 23.78 27.12 -20.92
C LEU A 713 24.92 26.61 -21.81
N LEU A 714 25.90 27.46 -22.15
CA LEU A 714 27.10 27.05 -22.89
C LEU A 714 27.98 26.08 -22.08
N MET A 715 28.15 26.33 -20.78
CA MET A 715 28.88 25.42 -19.88
C MET A 715 28.20 24.05 -19.79
N LEU A 716 26.87 24.00 -19.76
CA LEU A 716 26.10 22.75 -19.80
C LEU A 716 26.29 22.01 -21.13
N LEU A 717 26.15 22.68 -22.28
CA LEU A 717 26.37 22.06 -23.60
C LEU A 717 27.80 21.53 -23.76
N ALA A 718 28.80 22.25 -23.26
CA ALA A 718 30.20 21.80 -23.25
C ALA A 718 30.43 20.58 -22.35
N ALA A 719 29.83 20.56 -21.15
CA ALA A 719 29.92 19.44 -20.24
C ALA A 719 29.21 18.19 -20.80
N LEU A 720 28.04 18.35 -21.42
CA LEU A 720 27.29 17.30 -22.12
C LEU A 720 28.10 16.69 -23.28
N GLN A 721 28.71 17.52 -24.12
CA GLN A 721 29.54 17.05 -25.23
C GLN A 721 30.82 16.35 -24.74
N THR A 722 31.43 16.86 -23.65
CA THR A 722 32.60 16.22 -23.01
C THR A 722 32.25 14.86 -22.41
N ALA A 723 31.08 14.74 -21.78
CA ALA A 723 30.56 13.49 -21.23
C ALA A 723 30.31 12.44 -22.34
N LYS A 724 29.68 12.84 -23.47
CA LYS A 724 29.47 12.01 -24.66
C LYS A 724 30.80 11.53 -25.28
N GLN A 725 31.80 12.41 -25.36
CA GLN A 725 33.12 12.06 -25.91
C GLN A 725 33.95 11.14 -24.99
N GLN A 726 33.88 11.33 -23.67
CA GLN A 726 34.65 10.51 -22.71
C GLN A 726 33.92 9.26 -22.22
N ASN A 727 32.65 9.07 -22.61
CA ASN A 727 31.73 8.06 -22.09
C ASN A 727 31.69 8.03 -20.55
N LYS A 728 31.53 9.22 -19.96
CA LYS A 728 31.45 9.44 -18.51
C LYS A 728 30.11 10.06 -18.13
N GLN A 729 29.75 9.97 -16.85
CA GLN A 729 28.62 10.72 -16.31
C GLN A 729 28.88 12.23 -16.41
N LEU A 730 27.82 12.99 -16.67
CA LEU A 730 27.87 14.46 -16.70
C LEU A 730 28.38 15.00 -15.35
N ALA A 731 29.36 15.89 -15.42
CA ALA A 731 29.85 16.67 -14.30
C ALA A 731 29.89 18.14 -14.73
N LEU A 732 28.91 18.92 -14.27
CA LEU A 732 28.89 20.36 -14.50
C LEU A 732 29.83 21.03 -13.51
N ALA A 733 30.80 21.80 -14.00
CA ALA A 733 31.57 22.69 -13.14
C ALA A 733 30.73 23.93 -12.82
N PRO A 734 30.73 24.44 -11.57
CA PRO A 734 29.91 25.57 -11.18
C PRO A 734 30.27 26.83 -11.98
N HIS A 735 29.32 27.73 -12.21
CA HIS A 735 29.65 29.04 -12.80
C HIS A 735 30.57 29.82 -11.83
N PRO A 736 31.66 30.45 -12.30
CA PRO A 736 32.67 31.12 -11.44
C PRO A 736 32.19 32.46 -10.83
N GLY A 737 30.93 32.53 -10.36
CA GLY A 737 30.30 33.72 -9.76
C GLY A 737 29.69 34.69 -10.78
N GLN A 738 28.64 35.43 -10.37
CA GLN A 738 28.03 36.48 -11.19
C GLN A 738 28.78 37.82 -11.01
N GLY A 739 28.78 38.66 -12.04
CA GLY A 739 29.33 40.03 -12.00
C GLY A 739 30.86 40.14 -11.97
N LEU A 740 31.57 39.15 -11.41
CA LEU A 740 33.02 39.15 -11.21
C LEU A 740 33.83 39.45 -12.48
N THR A 741 34.91 40.22 -12.28
CA THR A 741 35.84 40.69 -13.32
C THR A 741 37.07 39.79 -13.45
N SER A 742 37.53 39.20 -12.35
CA SER A 742 38.53 38.13 -12.33
C SER A 742 38.34 37.18 -11.14
N VAL A 743 38.83 35.95 -11.27
CA VAL A 743 38.66 34.84 -10.31
C VAL A 743 39.98 34.09 -10.15
N ALA A 744 40.27 33.52 -8.98
CA ALA A 744 41.45 32.68 -8.78
C ALA A 744 41.42 31.39 -9.64
N LEU A 745 42.60 30.83 -9.93
CA LEU A 745 42.70 29.58 -10.68
C LEU A 745 42.66 28.35 -9.78
N ASP A 746 41.70 27.47 -10.04
CA ASP A 746 41.68 26.11 -9.53
C ASP A 746 42.43 25.19 -10.51
N ALA A 747 43.33 24.36 -9.98
CA ALA A 747 44.10 23.38 -10.74
C ALA A 747 43.27 22.14 -11.14
N ASN A 748 42.14 21.88 -10.48
CA ASN A 748 41.27 20.73 -10.72
C ASN A 748 40.28 20.95 -11.88
N MET A 749 40.13 22.19 -12.35
CA MET A 749 39.17 22.54 -13.41
C MET A 749 39.64 22.07 -14.81
N PRO A 750 38.75 21.55 -15.67
CA PRO A 750 39.08 21.16 -17.03
C PRO A 750 39.74 22.29 -17.85
N ASN A 751 40.68 21.95 -18.75
CA ASN A 751 41.45 22.96 -19.51
C ASN A 751 40.59 24.05 -20.18
N ASN A 752 39.42 23.68 -20.72
CA ASN A 752 38.55 24.60 -21.46
C ASN A 752 37.52 25.32 -20.57
N TYR A 753 37.38 24.96 -19.30
CA TYR A 753 36.36 25.48 -18.38
C TYR A 753 36.30 27.01 -18.34
N TYR A 754 37.45 27.66 -18.11
CA TYR A 754 37.52 29.12 -18.04
C TYR A 754 37.13 29.78 -19.38
N GLN A 755 37.52 29.20 -20.51
CA GLN A 755 37.19 29.74 -21.84
C GLN A 755 35.68 29.65 -22.09
N THR A 756 35.05 28.49 -21.85
CA THR A 756 33.58 28.35 -21.97
C THR A 756 32.83 29.25 -20.99
N ALA A 757 33.38 29.48 -19.79
CA ALA A 757 32.83 30.40 -18.80
C ALA A 757 33.06 31.90 -19.12
N GLY A 758 33.74 32.24 -20.22
CA GLY A 758 33.96 33.63 -20.63
C GLY A 758 35.21 34.33 -20.06
N PHE A 759 36.17 33.57 -19.53
CA PHE A 759 37.39 34.09 -18.90
C PHE A 759 38.67 33.58 -19.61
N ARG A 760 39.67 34.44 -19.73
CA ARG A 760 41.03 34.06 -20.14
C ARG A 760 41.85 33.65 -18.92
N LYS A 761 42.42 32.44 -18.94
CA LYS A 761 43.41 31.97 -17.95
C LYS A 761 44.71 32.78 -18.06
N CYS A 762 45.15 33.39 -16.96
CA CYS A 762 46.45 34.04 -16.79
C CYS A 762 47.34 33.19 -15.86
N VAL A 763 48.38 33.75 -15.25
CA VAL A 763 49.29 32.98 -14.36
C VAL A 763 48.61 32.56 -13.05
N THR A 764 47.99 33.51 -12.34
CA THR A 764 47.39 33.29 -11.00
C THR A 764 45.86 33.40 -10.97
N ARG A 765 45.28 34.13 -11.93
CA ARG A 765 43.84 34.41 -12.05
C ARG A 765 43.32 34.09 -13.45
N ALA A 766 42.01 33.91 -13.58
CA ALA A 766 41.29 34.04 -14.84
C ALA A 766 40.59 35.41 -14.90
N VAL A 767 40.67 36.10 -16.04
CA VAL A 767 40.09 37.46 -16.23
C VAL A 767 38.98 37.41 -17.27
N ARG A 768 37.84 38.05 -17.00
CA ARG A 768 36.68 38.02 -17.91
C ARG A 768 37.01 38.75 -19.21
N ILE A 769 36.64 38.15 -20.34
CA ILE A 769 37.16 38.55 -21.66
C ILE A 769 36.78 40.00 -22.01
N ASP A 770 35.55 40.44 -21.73
CA ASP A 770 35.15 41.84 -22.02
C ASP A 770 35.88 42.88 -21.15
N MET A 771 36.30 42.53 -19.93
CA MET A 771 37.16 43.40 -19.10
C MET A 771 38.59 43.45 -19.64
N LEU A 772 39.12 42.31 -20.08
CA LEU A 772 40.46 42.24 -20.66
C LEU A 772 40.58 43.03 -21.97
N GLU A 773 39.54 43.01 -22.81
CA GLU A 773 39.51 43.80 -24.04
C GLU A 773 39.31 45.31 -23.76
N ARG A 774 38.49 45.69 -22.77
CA ARG A 774 38.41 47.10 -22.31
C ARG A 774 39.75 47.60 -21.77
N LEU A 775 40.47 46.77 -21.01
CA LEU A 775 41.83 47.09 -20.57
C LEU A 775 42.79 47.25 -21.77
N ALA A 776 42.68 46.38 -22.78
CA ALA A 776 43.48 46.47 -24.00
C ALA A 776 43.20 47.74 -24.82
N ASP A 777 41.97 48.26 -24.78
CA ASP A 777 41.59 49.52 -25.41
C ASP A 777 42.11 50.73 -24.61
N LEU A 778 41.96 50.75 -23.27
CA LEU A 778 42.56 51.78 -22.40
C LEU A 778 44.08 51.85 -22.55
N ILE A 779 44.77 50.70 -22.49
CA ILE A 779 46.22 50.63 -22.71
C ILE A 779 46.60 51.11 -24.12
N ARG A 780 45.74 50.95 -25.13
CA ARG A 780 46.00 51.45 -26.49
C ARG A 780 45.89 52.98 -26.57
N GLU A 781 44.86 53.58 -26.00
CA GLU A 781 44.74 55.05 -25.96
C GLU A 781 45.96 55.69 -25.29
N VAL A 782 46.44 55.06 -24.21
CA VAL A 782 47.58 55.50 -23.42
C VAL A 782 48.93 55.27 -24.13
N LEU A 783 49.16 54.11 -24.77
CA LEU A 783 50.40 53.79 -25.49
C LEU A 783 50.59 54.56 -26.80
N TYR A 784 49.50 54.91 -27.49
CA TYR A 784 49.56 55.61 -28.77
C TYR A 784 49.50 57.15 -28.62
N TRP A 785 49.37 57.66 -27.38
CA TRP A 785 49.53 59.08 -27.09
C TRP A 785 50.95 59.56 -27.40
N LYS A 786 51.06 60.75 -27.96
CA LYS A 786 52.33 61.46 -28.19
C LYS A 786 52.17 62.93 -27.83
N PRO A 787 53.15 63.57 -27.17
CA PRO A 787 53.13 65.01 -26.98
C PRO A 787 53.20 65.71 -28.34
N LYS A 788 52.25 66.61 -28.62
CA LYS A 788 52.31 67.50 -29.80
C LYS A 788 53.31 68.62 -29.51
N ALA A 789 54.30 68.79 -30.40
CA ALA A 789 55.16 69.96 -30.38
C ALA A 789 54.35 71.25 -30.65
N ALA A 790 54.69 72.34 -29.96
CA ALA A 790 53.99 73.61 -30.09
C ALA A 790 54.35 74.37 -31.39
N ALA A 791 53.36 74.99 -32.02
CA ALA A 791 53.52 75.85 -33.19
C ALA A 791 52.67 77.13 -33.04
N LYS A 792 53.07 78.21 -33.71
CA LYS A 792 52.41 79.54 -33.67
C LYS A 792 51.44 79.76 -34.87
N PRO A 793 50.56 80.79 -34.82
CA PRO A 793 49.26 80.78 -35.51
C PRO A 793 49.19 81.57 -36.85
N VAL A 794 47.96 81.84 -37.32
CA VAL A 794 47.53 82.57 -38.55
C VAL A 794 47.44 81.63 -39.79
N GLU A 795 46.43 81.65 -40.68
CA GLU A 795 45.36 82.62 -41.00
C GLU A 795 43.98 81.94 -41.28
N LEU A 796 42.89 82.73 -41.40
CA LEU A 796 41.54 82.23 -41.75
C LEU A 796 41.22 82.33 -43.26
N ALA A 797 40.39 81.39 -43.75
CA ALA A 797 39.70 81.48 -45.04
C ALA A 797 38.17 81.31 -44.89
N LYS A 798 37.40 81.97 -45.75
CA LYS A 798 35.93 82.11 -45.66
C LYS A 798 35.15 80.92 -46.24
N PRO A 799 33.91 80.71 -45.79
CA PRO A 799 32.78 80.37 -46.68
C PRO A 799 31.87 81.58 -46.96
N VAL A 800 30.89 81.41 -47.85
CA VAL A 800 29.98 82.46 -48.36
C VAL A 800 28.55 82.31 -47.80
N GLU A 801 27.79 83.42 -47.81
CA GLU A 801 26.36 83.55 -47.46
C GLU A 801 25.45 82.63 -48.35
N ILE A 802 24.15 82.43 -48.12
CA ILE A 802 22.96 83.33 -48.09
C ILE A 802 21.78 82.48 -47.54
N ALA A 803 20.70 82.92 -46.89
CA ALA A 803 20.33 84.08 -46.05
C ALA A 803 18.90 83.80 -45.48
N GLU A 804 18.35 84.69 -44.64
CA GLU A 804 17.02 84.63 -43.99
C GLU A 804 15.93 85.36 -44.85
N PRO A 805 14.81 85.97 -44.36
CA PRO A 805 14.04 85.87 -43.10
C PRO A 805 12.50 85.71 -43.38
N GLU A 806 11.49 85.84 -42.48
CA GLU A 806 11.33 85.95 -41.01
C GLU A 806 9.92 85.38 -40.63
N GLY A 807 9.45 85.51 -39.37
CA GLY A 807 8.02 85.25 -39.04
C GLY A 807 7.69 85.00 -37.55
N LYS A 808 7.32 86.05 -36.80
CA LYS A 808 6.91 85.98 -35.37
C LYS A 808 5.39 85.99 -35.18
N ALA A 809 4.89 85.39 -34.09
CA ALA A 809 4.28 86.11 -32.93
C ALA A 809 3.41 85.21 -32.00
N GLU A 810 3.59 85.37 -30.68
CA GLU A 810 2.60 85.46 -29.56
C GLU A 810 1.43 84.43 -29.40
N GLY A 811 0.93 84.09 -28.18
CA GLY A 811 1.39 84.36 -26.81
C GLY A 811 0.30 84.20 -25.71
N LYS A 812 0.71 83.99 -24.43
CA LYS A 812 -0.03 84.17 -23.12
C LYS A 812 -1.30 83.30 -22.85
N ALA A 813 -1.36 82.51 -21.75
CA ALA A 813 -1.68 82.81 -20.31
C ALA A 813 -3.14 82.39 -19.96
N GLU A 814 -3.67 82.26 -18.72
CA GLU A 814 -3.22 82.56 -17.34
C GLU A 814 -4.06 81.77 -16.26
N ALA A 815 -3.72 81.88 -14.95
CA ALA A 815 -4.53 81.67 -13.71
C ALA A 815 -5.48 80.43 -13.54
N LYS A 816 -5.37 79.56 -12.50
CA LYS A 816 -5.49 79.68 -11.02
C LYS A 816 -6.93 79.79 -10.42
N SER A 817 -7.38 78.78 -9.66
CA SER A 817 -7.88 78.91 -8.27
C SER A 817 -8.20 77.56 -7.60
N GLU A 818 -7.99 77.49 -6.28
CA GLU A 818 -8.26 76.39 -5.32
C GLU A 818 -9.45 76.80 -4.39
N PRO A 819 -9.93 76.08 -3.33
CA PRO A 819 -9.16 75.30 -2.33
C PRO A 819 -9.81 74.03 -1.69
N GLU A 820 -9.01 73.35 -0.82
CA GLU A 820 -9.36 72.56 0.41
C GLU A 820 -10.42 71.43 0.37
N ALA A 821 -10.34 70.31 1.13
CA ALA A 821 -9.32 69.56 1.90
C ALA A 821 -10.00 68.21 2.33
N ASP A 822 -9.47 67.17 2.99
CA ASP A 822 -8.19 66.71 3.57
C ASP A 822 -8.30 65.13 3.61
N ALA A 823 -7.39 64.23 3.98
CA ALA A 823 -6.06 64.28 4.60
C ALA A 823 -5.29 62.96 4.39
N LYS A 824 -3.94 63.04 4.28
CA LYS A 824 -2.93 61.98 4.60
C LYS A 824 -2.97 60.67 3.76
N THR A 825 -1.84 60.06 3.34
CA THR A 825 -0.40 60.37 3.48
C THR A 825 0.36 59.76 2.29
N GLU A 826 1.48 60.37 1.86
CA GLU A 826 2.19 60.05 0.60
C GLU A 826 3.70 59.70 0.82
N PRO A 827 4.66 59.68 -0.16
CA PRO A 827 5.91 58.89 -0.09
C PRO A 827 7.12 59.75 0.38
N THR A 828 8.41 59.68 -0.02
CA THR A 828 9.20 59.36 -1.24
C THR A 828 10.47 58.55 -0.84
N GLN A 829 11.29 57.89 -1.67
CA GLN A 829 11.36 57.61 -3.12
C GLN A 829 11.32 58.80 -4.11
N ASP A 830 12.49 59.36 -4.48
CA ASP A 830 12.63 60.20 -5.68
C ASP A 830 14.06 60.22 -6.28
N GLU A 831 14.16 60.46 -7.59
CA GLU A 831 15.40 60.87 -8.28
C GLU A 831 15.48 62.42 -8.35
N PRO A 832 16.55 62.99 -8.91
CA PRO A 832 16.35 64.16 -9.75
C PRO A 832 17.01 64.00 -11.14
N THR A 833 16.42 64.67 -12.14
CA THR A 833 16.90 64.65 -13.53
C THR A 833 17.42 66.02 -13.98
N LYS A 834 18.05 66.00 -15.16
CA LYS A 834 18.02 67.03 -16.23
C LYS A 834 19.13 68.09 -16.43
N ASP A 835 19.25 68.35 -17.74
CA ASP A 835 19.55 69.59 -18.45
C ASP A 835 20.98 70.05 -18.73
N VAL A 836 21.06 70.95 -19.72
CA VAL A 836 22.15 71.09 -20.69
C VAL A 836 22.58 72.55 -20.78
N VAL A 837 23.89 72.81 -20.74
CA VAL A 837 24.48 74.06 -21.20
C VAL A 837 25.69 73.76 -22.09
N LYS A 838 25.72 74.37 -23.29
CA LYS A 838 26.95 74.49 -24.08
C LYS A 838 27.65 75.80 -23.71
N SER A 839 28.95 75.74 -23.45
CA SER A 839 29.84 76.91 -23.51
C SER A 839 30.97 76.64 -24.50
N VAL A 840 31.27 77.61 -25.35
CA VAL A 840 32.30 77.51 -26.40
C VAL A 840 33.59 78.15 -25.92
N LEU A 841 34.70 77.40 -25.97
CA LEU A 841 36.07 77.89 -25.86
C LEU A 841 36.99 76.98 -26.69
N GLU A 842 37.89 77.57 -27.48
CA GLU A 842 38.94 76.83 -28.20
C GLU A 842 40.22 76.68 -27.32
N PRO A 843 41.35 76.15 -27.81
CA PRO A 843 41.75 74.81 -27.42
C PRO A 843 42.96 74.82 -26.49
N VAL A 844 42.76 74.44 -25.23
CA VAL A 844 43.86 74.07 -24.32
C VAL A 844 44.49 72.76 -24.81
N GLY A 845 45.82 72.67 -24.74
CA GLY A 845 46.57 71.50 -25.20
C GLY A 845 46.10 70.20 -24.54
N GLN A 846 45.90 69.16 -25.36
CA GLN A 846 45.34 67.87 -24.96
C GLN A 846 46.13 67.25 -23.78
N ALA A 847 45.53 67.29 -22.59
CA ALA A 847 46.17 66.86 -21.35
C ALA A 847 46.68 65.41 -21.44
N ARG A 848 47.82 65.14 -20.78
CA ARG A 848 48.45 63.81 -20.67
C ARG A 848 47.41 62.82 -20.10
N PRO A 849 46.99 61.78 -20.84
CA PRO A 849 46.06 60.77 -20.32
C PRO A 849 46.64 60.14 -19.06
N LEU A 850 45.78 59.84 -18.08
CA LEU A 850 46.24 59.24 -16.82
C LEU A 850 46.94 57.91 -17.11
N GLY A 851 48.22 57.80 -16.70
CA GLY A 851 49.06 56.64 -16.97
C GLY A 851 49.90 56.70 -18.26
N ALA A 852 49.77 57.70 -19.13
CA ALA A 852 50.66 57.83 -20.29
C ALA A 852 52.09 58.17 -19.83
N HIS A 853 53.12 57.56 -20.43
CA HIS A 853 54.52 57.87 -20.11
C HIS A 853 55.29 58.38 -21.35
N ILE A 854 56.20 59.34 -21.13
CA ILE A 854 56.85 60.12 -22.21
C ILE A 854 57.72 59.24 -23.11
N SER A 855 58.28 58.15 -22.59
CA SER A 855 59.07 57.17 -23.36
C SER A 855 58.24 56.23 -24.27
N GLY A 856 56.91 56.41 -24.35
CA GLY A 856 56.03 55.57 -25.19
C GLY A 856 55.62 54.24 -24.55
N GLY A 857 55.78 54.12 -23.23
CA GLY A 857 55.15 53.09 -22.40
C GLY A 857 53.96 53.65 -21.61
N PHE A 858 53.41 52.85 -20.71
CA PHE A 858 52.34 53.28 -19.78
C PHE A 858 52.65 52.90 -18.33
N MET A 859 52.18 53.71 -17.38
CA MET A 859 52.11 53.36 -15.97
C MET A 859 50.75 52.77 -15.64
N VAL A 860 50.73 51.85 -14.66
CA VAL A 860 49.48 51.27 -14.13
C VAL A 860 48.69 52.35 -13.37
N THR A 861 47.40 52.49 -13.68
CA THR A 861 46.51 53.39 -12.93
C THR A 861 45.60 52.61 -11.98
N PRO A 862 45.10 53.22 -10.88
CA PRO A 862 44.11 52.60 -10.02
C PRO A 862 42.84 52.14 -10.77
N ASN A 863 42.43 52.89 -11.79
CA ASN A 863 41.31 52.55 -12.67
C ASN A 863 41.56 51.24 -13.45
N MET A 864 42.77 51.04 -13.99
CA MET A 864 43.13 49.80 -14.70
C MET A 864 43.11 48.57 -13.78
N MET A 865 43.56 48.70 -12.54
CA MET A 865 43.51 47.61 -11.54
C MET A 865 42.07 47.34 -11.07
N SER A 866 41.30 48.40 -10.80
CA SER A 866 39.89 48.33 -10.41
C SER A 866 39.02 47.63 -11.47
N LEU A 867 39.22 47.95 -12.76
CA LEU A 867 38.52 47.34 -13.89
C LEU A 867 38.65 45.81 -13.94
N VAL A 868 39.78 45.26 -13.46
CA VAL A 868 40.06 43.81 -13.46
C VAL A 868 39.83 43.16 -12.09
N GLY A 869 39.72 43.95 -11.02
CA GLY A 869 39.45 43.48 -9.66
C GLY A 869 40.57 42.61 -9.10
N CYS A 870 41.81 43.12 -9.11
CA CYS A 870 43.00 42.41 -8.64
C CYS A 870 44.06 43.36 -8.04
N SER A 871 44.99 42.84 -7.24
CA SER A 871 46.10 43.62 -6.66
C SER A 871 47.17 44.00 -7.69
N GLY A 872 48.14 44.85 -7.32
CA GLY A 872 49.22 45.28 -8.21
C GLY A 872 50.12 44.14 -8.71
N GLU A 873 50.42 43.14 -7.85
CA GLU A 873 51.20 41.96 -8.23
C GLU A 873 50.40 41.03 -9.16
N GLU A 874 49.11 40.83 -8.90
CA GLU A 874 48.22 40.06 -9.76
C GLU A 874 48.04 40.75 -11.12
N PHE A 875 47.88 42.07 -11.13
CA PHE A 875 47.75 42.88 -12.34
C PHE A 875 49.03 42.81 -13.19
N SER A 876 50.21 42.84 -12.56
CA SER A 876 51.50 42.66 -13.22
C SER A 876 51.60 41.29 -13.93
N ASN A 877 51.11 40.21 -13.30
CA ASN A 877 51.04 38.89 -13.90
C ASN A 877 50.04 38.82 -15.08
N ILE A 878 48.94 39.57 -15.01
CA ILE A 878 47.96 39.68 -16.11
C ILE A 878 48.57 40.45 -17.30
N LEU A 879 49.24 41.58 -17.05
CA LEU A 879 49.97 42.33 -18.07
C LEU A 879 51.06 41.49 -18.77
N ALA A 880 51.82 40.70 -18.00
CA ALA A 880 52.80 39.75 -18.54
C ALA A 880 52.14 38.69 -19.43
N THR A 881 51.01 38.12 -19.00
CA THR A 881 50.24 37.12 -19.78
C THR A 881 49.79 37.68 -21.13
N ILE A 882 49.34 38.94 -21.17
CA ILE A 882 48.83 39.56 -22.40
C ILE A 882 49.92 40.26 -23.25
N GLY A 883 51.19 40.07 -22.90
CA GLY A 883 52.34 40.44 -23.74
C GLY A 883 52.96 41.80 -23.47
N TYR A 884 52.85 42.33 -22.25
CA TYR A 884 53.61 43.50 -21.79
C TYR A 884 54.77 43.08 -20.87
N HIS A 885 55.74 43.98 -20.69
CA HIS A 885 56.83 43.85 -19.73
C HIS A 885 57.10 45.18 -19.03
N MET A 886 57.46 45.12 -17.75
CA MET A 886 57.80 46.28 -16.93
C MET A 886 59.30 46.62 -17.08
N SER A 887 59.59 47.92 -17.07
CA SER A 887 60.94 48.47 -16.97
C SER A 887 60.90 49.63 -15.97
N LYS A 888 61.88 49.69 -15.08
CA LYS A 888 62.05 50.81 -14.16
C LYS A 888 62.79 51.94 -14.86
N ILE A 889 62.30 53.17 -14.73
CA ILE A 889 62.89 54.37 -15.32
C ILE A 889 63.17 55.35 -14.18
N GLU A 890 64.40 55.84 -14.08
CA GLU A 890 64.82 56.80 -13.04
C GLU A 890 64.10 58.15 -13.20
N ILE A 891 63.76 58.80 -12.08
CA ILE A 891 63.05 60.09 -12.07
C ILE A 891 64.04 61.25 -11.96
N GLU A 892 64.07 62.12 -12.96
CA GLU A 892 64.86 63.36 -12.95
C GLU A 892 64.17 64.43 -12.09
N GLN A 893 64.69 64.71 -10.90
CA GLN A 893 64.05 65.59 -9.91
C GLN A 893 64.23 67.08 -10.24
N ALA A 894 63.13 67.84 -10.20
CA ALA A 894 63.12 69.30 -10.25
C ALA A 894 63.21 69.92 -8.83
N PRO A 895 63.80 71.12 -8.65
CA PRO A 895 64.10 71.71 -7.33
C PRO A 895 62.85 72.12 -6.52
N ALA A 896 62.99 72.12 -5.19
CA ALA A 896 61.89 71.92 -4.24
C ALA A 896 61.15 73.18 -3.72
N ASP A 897 61.51 74.39 -4.15
CA ASP A 897 61.09 75.66 -3.49
C ASP A 897 59.62 76.08 -3.64
N ALA A 898 58.76 75.26 -4.28
CA ALA A 898 57.35 75.60 -4.50
C ALA A 898 56.40 75.22 -3.34
N ALA A 899 56.73 74.20 -2.52
CA ALA A 899 55.78 73.60 -1.58
C ALA A 899 55.60 74.37 -0.26
N ALA A 900 56.57 75.22 0.13
CA ALA A 900 56.65 75.84 1.46
C ALA A 900 55.67 77.02 1.72
N LYS A 901 54.60 77.15 0.93
CA LYS A 901 53.68 78.32 0.98
C LYS A 901 52.18 78.01 1.07
N GLN A 902 51.78 76.75 1.26
CA GLN A 902 50.36 76.37 1.44
C GLN A 902 50.07 75.55 2.71
N ALA A 903 51.06 75.36 3.59
CA ALA A 903 50.93 74.60 4.85
C ALA A 903 50.91 75.51 6.10
N ALA A 904 50.41 76.75 5.96
CA ALA A 904 50.58 77.81 6.96
C ALA A 904 49.29 78.58 7.34
N ASP A 905 48.13 78.19 6.81
CA ASP A 905 46.82 78.68 7.24
C ASP A 905 45.91 77.49 7.63
N GLU A 906 45.03 77.75 8.61
CA GLU A 906 43.92 76.89 9.06
C GLU A 906 44.28 75.49 9.62
N THR A 907 44.85 75.49 10.83
CA THR A 907 44.42 74.55 11.89
C THR A 907 44.01 75.33 13.13
N THR A 908 43.24 74.71 14.04
CA THR A 908 42.31 75.32 15.05
C THR A 908 40.97 75.73 14.42
N ASP A 909 39.79 75.53 15.04
CA ASP A 909 39.51 75.52 16.50
C ASP A 909 38.67 74.31 17.03
N ASN A 910 38.19 74.40 18.28
CA ASN A 910 37.86 73.33 19.25
C ASN A 910 36.41 73.45 19.83
N ALA A 911 35.78 72.58 20.64
CA ALA A 911 35.84 71.15 21.07
C ALA A 911 34.55 70.89 21.95
N VAL A 912 34.26 69.83 22.73
CA VAL A 912 34.96 68.62 23.23
C VAL A 912 34.08 67.34 23.00
N VAL A 913 33.51 66.50 23.91
CA VAL A 913 33.37 66.37 25.39
C VAL A 913 33.20 64.88 25.79
N GLN A 914 34.12 64.33 26.60
CA GLN A 914 34.02 63.22 27.62
C GLN A 914 33.28 61.88 27.37
N ALA A 915 33.66 60.71 27.95
CA ALA A 915 34.90 60.27 28.64
C ALA A 915 34.85 58.75 28.97
N GLN A 916 36.04 58.11 29.10
CA GLN A 916 36.47 57.04 30.05
C GLN A 916 35.65 55.71 30.19
N THR A 917 36.20 54.53 30.50
CA THR A 917 37.57 54.01 30.87
C THR A 917 37.69 52.58 30.30
N ASP A 918 38.81 52.11 29.72
CA ASP A 918 40.10 51.66 30.31
C ASP A 918 39.98 50.32 31.08
N ASP A 919 40.98 49.42 31.15
CA ASP A 919 42.35 49.39 30.55
C ASP A 919 42.37 48.61 29.20
N ASP A 920 43.33 47.81 28.68
CA ASP A 920 44.60 47.18 29.14
C ASP A 920 45.58 46.98 27.92
N GLU A 921 46.48 45.98 27.92
CA GLU A 921 47.71 45.91 27.10
C GLU A 921 47.94 44.52 26.41
N LYS A 922 48.89 44.26 25.48
CA LYS A 922 49.95 45.01 24.73
C LYS A 922 50.17 44.30 23.37
N GLY A 923 50.98 44.75 22.41
CA GLY A 923 51.94 45.86 22.38
C GLY A 923 52.46 46.18 20.97
N ASN A 924 53.47 47.06 20.89
CA ASN A 924 53.86 47.82 19.68
C ASN A 924 55.28 47.46 19.20
N ASP A 925 55.54 47.50 17.87
CA ASP A 925 56.74 48.23 17.40
C ASP A 925 56.72 48.66 15.91
N LYS A 926 56.76 49.99 15.71
CA LYS A 926 57.39 50.76 14.61
C LYS A 926 57.28 50.24 13.15
N GLU A 927 56.58 51.01 12.31
CA GLU A 927 56.95 51.12 10.88
C GLU A 927 57.54 52.51 10.59
N THR A 928 58.64 52.53 9.83
CA THR A 928 59.40 53.75 9.48
C THR A 928 58.77 54.50 8.31
N ALA A 929 59.06 55.81 8.21
CA ALA A 929 58.86 56.54 6.96
C ALA A 929 59.55 55.80 5.80
N LYS A 930 58.82 55.57 4.71
CA LYS A 930 59.30 54.90 3.50
C LYS A 930 59.45 55.88 2.35
N ASP A 931 60.45 55.62 1.52
CA ASP A 931 61.04 56.57 0.59
C ASP A 931 60.08 57.12 -0.47
N ILE A 932 60.36 58.34 -0.93
CA ILE A 932 59.89 58.82 -2.24
C ILE A 932 60.50 57.89 -3.30
N PRO A 933 59.72 57.23 -4.16
CA PRO A 933 60.25 56.26 -5.12
C PRO A 933 61.18 56.95 -6.11
N THR A 934 62.40 56.43 -6.25
CA THR A 934 63.44 56.95 -7.16
C THR A 934 63.22 56.55 -8.64
N HIS A 935 62.22 55.70 -8.92
CA HIS A 935 61.96 55.14 -10.23
C HIS A 935 60.44 55.07 -10.51
N GLU A 936 60.01 55.38 -11.74
CA GLU A 936 58.67 55.03 -12.26
C GLU A 936 58.69 53.62 -12.86
N GLU A 937 57.63 52.82 -12.62
CA GLU A 937 57.46 51.49 -13.22
C GLU A 937 56.63 51.58 -14.51
N VAL A 938 57.30 51.50 -15.66
CA VAL A 938 56.71 51.76 -16.98
C VAL A 938 56.63 50.48 -17.80
N TRP A 939 55.45 50.21 -18.35
CA TRP A 939 55.12 49.00 -19.09
C TRP A 939 55.16 49.23 -20.60
N PHE A 940 55.76 48.28 -21.31
CA PHE A 940 55.97 48.31 -22.75
C PHE A 940 55.48 47.03 -23.44
N PRO A 941 55.00 47.08 -24.69
CA PRO A 941 54.70 45.87 -25.48
C PRO A 941 55.96 45.01 -25.64
N ALA A 942 55.88 43.72 -25.34
CA ALA A 942 56.95 42.78 -25.61
C ALA A 942 57.10 42.62 -27.15
N ARG A 943 58.33 42.75 -27.66
CA ARG A 943 58.61 42.55 -29.10
C ARG A 943 58.25 41.12 -29.51
N LYS A 944 57.21 40.94 -30.33
CA LYS A 944 56.86 39.62 -30.90
C LYS A 944 58.06 39.06 -31.68
N ARG A 945 58.72 38.07 -31.09
CA ARG A 945 59.87 37.35 -31.67
C ARG A 945 59.38 36.58 -32.90
N ASN A 946 59.87 36.94 -34.09
CA ASN A 946 59.43 36.35 -35.36
C ASN A 946 59.47 34.80 -35.31
N GLN A 947 58.34 34.15 -35.56
CA GLN A 947 58.21 32.68 -35.58
C GLN A 947 58.79 32.06 -36.87
N SER A 948 60.09 32.25 -37.10
CA SER A 948 60.85 31.52 -38.13
C SER A 948 61.61 30.30 -37.59
N GLY A 949 61.69 30.13 -36.26
CA GLY A 949 62.43 29.04 -35.62
C GLY A 949 61.64 27.77 -35.29
N GLN A 950 60.32 27.85 -35.10
CA GLN A 950 59.55 26.79 -34.40
C GLN A 950 59.05 25.64 -35.31
N ARG A 951 59.48 25.60 -36.58
CA ARG A 951 59.05 24.59 -37.58
C ARG A 951 59.91 23.31 -37.59
N ARG A 952 60.76 23.08 -36.58
CA ARG A 952 61.64 21.88 -36.49
C ARG A 952 61.29 20.82 -35.44
N ASN A 953 60.59 21.14 -34.34
CA ASN A 953 60.32 20.15 -33.29
C ASN A 953 59.05 19.30 -33.51
N ASN A 954 58.01 19.82 -34.18
CA ASN A 954 56.76 19.08 -34.43
C ASN A 954 56.84 18.04 -35.57
N ARG A 955 58.02 17.44 -35.82
CA ARG A 955 58.22 16.38 -36.82
C ARG A 955 58.70 15.05 -36.24
N ASN A 956 58.84 14.95 -34.92
CA ASN A 956 59.45 13.79 -34.23
C ASN A 956 58.53 13.07 -33.23
N GLN A 957 57.22 13.35 -33.22
CA GLN A 957 56.23 12.64 -32.39
C GLN A 957 55.11 11.95 -33.19
N ASN A 958 55.13 12.01 -34.52
CA ASN A 958 54.15 11.32 -35.38
C ASN A 958 54.83 10.29 -36.31
N ARG A 959 55.72 9.50 -35.71
CA ARG A 959 56.28 8.24 -36.23
C ARG A 959 56.51 7.31 -35.03
N ASN A 960 55.72 6.23 -34.98
CA ASN A 960 55.67 5.09 -34.02
C ASN A 960 54.25 4.89 -33.46
N ALA A 961 53.29 4.64 -34.35
CA ALA A 961 51.91 4.29 -34.03
C ALA A 961 51.29 3.31 -35.06
N THR A 962 52.15 2.55 -35.75
CA THR A 962 51.84 1.44 -36.65
C THR A 962 52.99 0.45 -36.53
N ASP A 963 52.66 -0.82 -36.40
CA ASP A 963 53.57 -1.93 -36.06
C ASP A 963 54.22 -1.77 -34.66
N ASP A 964 54.31 -2.80 -33.82
CA ASP A 964 54.38 -4.23 -34.17
C ASP A 964 53.41 -5.11 -33.34
N GLN A 965 53.15 -6.32 -33.83
CA GLN A 965 52.46 -7.37 -33.08
C GLN A 965 53.46 -8.27 -32.33
N ASN A 966 52.91 -9.04 -31.39
CA ASN A 966 53.30 -10.42 -31.12
C ASN A 966 54.54 -10.71 -30.24
N SER A 967 54.30 -11.62 -29.27
CA SER A 967 55.25 -12.65 -28.82
C SER A 967 56.60 -12.24 -28.22
N LYS A 968 56.66 -12.16 -26.88
CA LYS A 968 57.16 -13.29 -26.04
C LYS A 968 56.99 -12.98 -24.55
N GLY A 969 56.65 -14.00 -23.76
CA GLY A 969 56.93 -14.00 -22.31
C GLY A 969 58.22 -14.74 -22.00
N ASN A 970 58.63 -14.76 -20.71
CA ASN A 970 58.97 -15.95 -19.92
C ASN A 970 60.08 -15.71 -18.86
N ARG A 971 59.70 -15.70 -17.56
CA ARG A 971 60.54 -15.98 -16.36
C ARG A 971 61.61 -14.92 -15.99
N ASN A 972 62.15 -14.82 -14.76
CA ASN A 972 61.98 -15.69 -13.57
C ASN A 972 62.18 -14.98 -12.19
N ALA A 973 61.48 -15.51 -11.17
CA ALA A 973 61.88 -15.76 -9.76
C ALA A 973 62.65 -14.72 -8.88
N GLN A 974 62.03 -14.33 -7.74
CA GLN A 974 62.46 -14.52 -6.33
C GLN A 974 61.41 -13.88 -5.38
N GLY A 975 61.09 -14.36 -4.16
CA GLY A 975 61.51 -15.54 -3.39
C GLY A 975 60.73 -15.71 -2.06
N ASN A 976 61.07 -16.75 -1.26
CA ASN A 976 60.44 -17.20 0.02
C ASN A 976 59.02 -17.83 -0.09
N LYS A 977 58.74 -19.06 0.36
CA LYS A 977 58.86 -19.76 1.68
C LYS A 977 57.74 -19.34 2.66
N SER A 978 56.98 -20.23 3.32
CA SER A 978 57.01 -21.72 3.46
C SER A 978 55.56 -22.24 3.77
N ALA A 979 55.20 -23.49 4.15
CA ALA A 979 55.98 -24.69 4.55
C ALA A 979 55.34 -26.06 4.17
N GLN A 980 54.30 -26.53 4.88
CA GLN A 980 53.84 -27.95 4.93
C GLN A 980 52.30 -28.04 5.08
N GLY A 981 51.60 -29.11 4.67
CA GLY A 981 52.05 -30.25 3.85
C GLY A 981 51.10 -31.47 3.80
N ASN A 982 50.92 -32.03 2.59
CA ASN A 982 50.70 -33.45 2.28
C ASN A 982 49.39 -34.18 2.71
N ARG A 983 48.57 -34.58 1.71
CA ARG A 983 48.33 -36.01 1.39
C ARG A 983 47.68 -36.23 0.00
N ASN A 984 48.18 -37.23 -0.73
CA ASN A 984 47.61 -37.83 -1.95
C ASN A 984 46.42 -38.76 -1.58
N ALA A 985 45.61 -39.35 -2.48
CA ALA A 985 45.81 -39.88 -3.83
C ALA A 985 44.49 -39.82 -4.67
N GLN A 986 44.47 -39.70 -6.02
CA GLN A 986 44.77 -40.75 -7.05
C GLN A 986 43.83 -41.97 -6.89
N THR A 987 43.05 -42.46 -7.88
CA THR A 987 43.25 -42.73 -9.32
C THR A 987 41.88 -42.84 -10.08
N ASN A 988 41.73 -43.27 -11.35
CA ASN A 988 42.36 -42.95 -12.66
C ASN A 988 41.61 -43.77 -13.78
N LYS A 989 41.79 -43.42 -15.07
CA LYS A 989 41.30 -44.04 -16.34
C LYS A 989 39.82 -43.75 -16.71
N ASN A 990 39.40 -43.51 -17.97
CA ASN A 990 39.80 -43.92 -19.35
C ASN A 990 39.40 -45.38 -19.72
N GLU A 991 38.97 -45.74 -20.94
CA GLU A 991 38.89 -45.04 -22.26
C GLU A 991 38.01 -45.83 -23.27
N ARG A 992 37.63 -45.22 -24.41
CA ARG A 992 37.42 -45.85 -25.76
C ARG A 992 36.23 -46.83 -26.00
N ASP A 993 35.68 -47.04 -27.21
CA ASP A 993 35.60 -46.23 -28.47
C ASP A 993 34.58 -46.81 -29.50
N ASN A 994 34.35 -46.08 -30.61
CA ASN A 994 33.98 -46.51 -31.98
C ASN A 994 32.55 -47.01 -32.40
N ARG A 995 31.81 -46.06 -33.00
CA ARG A 995 31.32 -46.01 -34.42
C ARG A 995 30.39 -47.10 -35.05
N SER A 996 29.21 -46.65 -35.45
CA SER A 996 28.54 -46.97 -36.75
C SER A 996 27.56 -45.83 -37.16
N GLY A 997 26.95 -45.74 -38.36
CA GLY A 997 27.05 -46.61 -39.54
C GLY A 997 26.59 -46.00 -40.89
N LYS A 998 25.29 -45.75 -41.13
CA LYS A 998 24.71 -45.58 -42.50
C LYS A 998 23.61 -44.51 -42.68
N LYS A 999 23.47 -44.03 -43.93
CA LYS A 999 22.37 -43.18 -44.53
C LYS A 999 21.68 -43.99 -45.67
N PRO A 1000 20.94 -43.44 -46.67
CA PRO A 1000 20.14 -42.19 -46.80
C PRO A 1000 18.71 -42.44 -47.37
N PHE A 1001 17.88 -41.40 -47.62
CA PHE A 1001 17.28 -41.09 -48.95
C PHE A 1001 16.53 -39.73 -48.97
N ASN A 1002 15.92 -39.35 -50.10
CA ASN A 1002 15.47 -37.98 -50.46
C ASN A 1002 14.17 -37.96 -51.32
N LYS A 1003 13.27 -36.99 -51.07
CA LYS A 1003 12.25 -36.34 -51.97
C LYS A 1003 11.50 -35.27 -51.12
N ASN A 1004 11.33 -34.01 -51.54
CA ASN A 1004 10.47 -33.44 -52.61
C ASN A 1004 8.95 -33.62 -52.39
N ALA A 1005 8.07 -32.61 -52.59
CA ALA A 1005 8.27 -31.17 -52.84
C ALA A 1005 6.93 -30.36 -52.76
N ASN A 1006 7.02 -29.02 -52.77
CA ASN A 1006 6.08 -28.04 -53.36
C ASN A 1006 4.64 -27.87 -52.77
N ARG A 1007 4.26 -26.66 -52.31
CA ARG A 1007 3.55 -25.52 -52.99
C ARG A 1007 2.00 -25.67 -53.00
N HIS A 1008 1.16 -24.62 -52.96
CA HIS A 1008 1.42 -23.16 -53.01
C HIS A 1008 0.34 -22.30 -52.29
N LYS A 1009 0.61 -20.98 -52.28
CA LYS A 1009 -0.25 -19.78 -52.01
C LYS A 1009 -1.72 -19.94 -52.48
N SER A 1010 -2.72 -19.22 -51.96
CA SER A 1010 -2.78 -17.73 -51.89
C SER A 1010 -3.89 -17.11 -51.00
N LYS A 1011 -3.75 -15.79 -50.74
CA LYS A 1011 -4.79 -14.80 -50.34
C LYS A 1011 -5.69 -14.46 -51.57
N PRO A 1012 -6.92 -13.86 -51.48
CA PRO A 1012 -7.14 -12.54 -50.81
C PRO A 1012 -8.57 -12.17 -50.29
N GLN A 1013 -8.64 -10.95 -49.69
CA GLN A 1013 -9.72 -9.93 -49.73
C GLN A 1013 -11.16 -10.17 -49.19
N ASN A 1014 -11.60 -9.19 -48.39
CA ASN A 1014 -13.00 -8.79 -48.13
C ASN A 1014 -13.52 -7.94 -49.33
N PRO A 1015 -14.84 -7.87 -49.63
CA PRO A 1015 -15.66 -6.74 -49.12
C PRO A 1015 -17.20 -6.95 -48.97
N HIS A 1016 -17.89 -5.90 -48.49
CA HIS A 1016 -19.36 -5.63 -48.48
C HIS A 1016 -20.25 -6.36 -47.45
N LYS A 1017 -21.52 -5.95 -47.22
CA LYS A 1017 -22.13 -4.62 -46.86
C LYS A 1017 -23.66 -4.82 -46.70
N ASN A 1018 -24.29 -4.21 -45.68
CA ASN A 1018 -25.77 -4.09 -45.50
C ASN A 1018 -26.54 -5.44 -45.32
N ASN A 1019 -27.70 -5.56 -44.65
CA ASN A 1019 -28.78 -4.60 -44.36
C ASN A 1019 -29.54 -4.98 -43.06
N LYS A 1020 -30.45 -4.10 -42.58
CA LYS A 1020 -31.46 -4.43 -41.53
C LYS A 1020 -32.68 -5.14 -42.13
N PRO A 1021 -33.56 -5.74 -41.28
CA PRO A 1021 -34.85 -5.07 -41.07
C PRO A 1021 -35.30 -4.98 -39.58
N LYS A 1022 -36.25 -4.09 -39.31
CA LYS A 1022 -37.14 -4.16 -38.12
C LYS A 1022 -38.35 -5.06 -38.45
N PRO A 1023 -39.13 -5.49 -37.46
CA PRO A 1023 -40.40 -4.78 -37.26
C PRO A 1023 -40.62 -4.30 -35.81
N THR A 1024 -41.56 -3.38 -35.65
CA THR A 1024 -42.08 -2.88 -34.37
C THR A 1024 -43.49 -3.40 -34.11
N ILE A 1025 -43.77 -3.81 -32.87
CA ILE A 1025 -45.07 -3.76 -32.18
C ILE A 1025 -44.78 -3.70 -30.67
N ALA A 1026 -45.61 -3.01 -29.92
CA ALA A 1026 -45.64 -2.90 -28.45
C ALA A 1026 -47.02 -2.36 -28.04
N PRO A 1027 -47.40 -2.28 -26.74
CA PRO A 1027 -46.78 -2.87 -25.54
C PRO A 1027 -47.77 -3.83 -24.82
N GLU A 1028 -47.39 -4.41 -23.66
CA GLU A 1028 -48.26 -4.44 -22.46
C GLU A 1028 -47.57 -4.94 -21.18
N ASN A 1029 -48.03 -4.42 -20.04
CA ASN A 1029 -48.07 -5.02 -18.69
C ASN A 1029 -46.80 -5.66 -18.08
N SER A 1030 -46.07 -4.87 -17.27
CA SER A 1030 -45.18 -5.36 -16.18
C SER A 1030 -45.49 -4.61 -14.87
N PRO A 1031 -45.79 -5.29 -13.75
CA PRO A 1031 -46.47 -4.68 -12.59
C PRO A 1031 -45.58 -3.94 -11.58
N PHE A 1032 -44.28 -3.74 -11.83
CA PHE A 1032 -43.32 -3.28 -10.81
C PHE A 1032 -43.05 -1.76 -10.74
N ALA A 1033 -43.76 -0.94 -11.53
CA ALA A 1033 -43.55 0.52 -11.55
C ALA A 1033 -44.23 1.30 -10.38
N ALA A 1034 -45.08 0.65 -9.58
CA ALA A 1034 -45.99 1.35 -8.66
C ALA A 1034 -45.43 1.67 -7.25
N LEU A 1035 -44.26 1.15 -6.87
CA LEU A 1035 -43.75 1.22 -5.49
C LEU A 1035 -42.75 2.35 -5.19
N LEU A 1036 -42.36 3.14 -6.19
CA LEU A 1036 -41.34 4.19 -6.07
C LEU A 1036 -41.92 5.61 -5.85
N ALA A 1037 -43.23 5.75 -5.68
CA ALA A 1037 -43.94 7.03 -5.57
C ALA A 1037 -44.60 7.30 -4.20
N LEU A 1038 -44.45 6.40 -3.21
CA LEU A 1038 -45.09 6.50 -1.88
C LEU A 1038 -44.09 6.41 -0.74
N LYS A 1039 -43.16 7.38 -0.67
CA LYS A 1039 -42.31 7.59 0.51
C LYS A 1039 -42.00 9.07 0.83
N GLY A 1040 -43.06 9.88 0.84
CA GLY A 1040 -43.05 11.22 1.43
C GLY A 1040 -44.41 11.50 2.08
N LYS A 1041 -44.39 11.90 3.36
CA LYS A 1041 -45.56 11.99 4.28
C LYS A 1041 -46.15 10.64 4.75
N VAL A 1042 -45.49 10.01 5.71
CA VAL A 1042 -45.93 10.03 7.13
C VAL A 1042 -44.69 10.28 7.97
#